data_AF-A0A8T4VNJ4-F1
#
_entry.id   AF-A0A8T4VNJ4-F1
#
_cell.length_a   1.000
_cell.length_b   1.000
_cell.length_c   1.000
_cell.angle_alpha   90.00
_cell.angle_beta   90.00
_cell.angle_gamma   90.00
#
_symmetry.space_group_name_H-M   'P 1'
#
loop_
_entity.id
_entity.type
_entity.pdbx_description
1 polymer ?
#
loop_
_entity_poly.entity_id
_entity_poly.type
_entity_poly.pdbx_seq_one_letter_code
_entity_poly.pdbx_strand_id
1 'polypeptide(L)'
;MVDTMFDPRFSLEDRALFSEVGYTADQVNQFPQKFDALTILYVLDNGFTVSDTESYDERLPGGAVASSLLDGIPAEHLSGYNRRFNGEDIVELFRNWITPQFTEAFPTRYSRVDLVEFREHCILPSDLEGYAEGFSGKDLVTLINEKIDHSAANNYVGFSGEEVVSLIRANVLPEKAREYTGRFRGDSLTALVKANIPADKALEYPAHLSGSDIATLYGEGVTPTEAATYDPTLPGRLILRVRSGDITQEQVLKFPPKFYLALLDFLRTEQDRTTLSKINKPYPSDLDWSDFYCCLEDKISPERFDDYNSGYTSSEKLKFIIQNITPELANRYGSRFSPKTIKHFIEKGFEPDKVPTYNPRFGKEAVELFVTNDISPAQTEQFSERVSANAIYVMIQRGLSETQLTGFDPRLSAEQGADLFIKGVDPKQTIGFNRRFTGSDIVKFIAANINPSVANEYDYRIPCKRLISLHKQGIMGGQTKGFDQRFSWLGFLNRNWTGSILSEGYSGQQASAYHWFFSQEAVYNFCKKGVGAIKAESYLPHFRFVDICDLAINNIPAVKAKEYAPRFSVKEIVLLHKAGVTAHLANGYYDAIPLRSLVALFKLGISGETIPKDKQKNMTRVLDKIKGFNPEAVCYLDHGGHGVLLRLKGRNFALKISDEQQDQKEEAKILTKIGDYYKARNQRPRHIVRFHGEQHSALVFDYIDGVSLEDYVIQNQLTEENVLSIGKGILEGLIEMRTAGVVHHRDLKPRNIMIARDTSHPLLVDFGVATTNHWPNAVSEYNRAFGTHDLVALAQILYFMSTKEHLFSQSTSMVLSTGGKVDIRDEREWVYQDPSNRLAQYMQKVNSNVQYSSVRVIIIKCLNARPYHFRRVSRLFTSA
;
A
#
# COMPACT_ATOMS: atom_id res chain seq x y z
N MET A 1 -10.23 52.67 -33.65
CA MET A 1 -10.82 51.87 -34.76
C MET A 1 -10.58 50.37 -34.59
N VAL A 2 -9.42 49.89 -34.14
CA VAL A 2 -9.20 48.44 -33.88
C VAL A 2 -10.08 47.89 -32.73
N ASP A 3 -10.31 48.73 -31.72
CA ASP A 3 -10.97 48.35 -30.44
C ASP A 3 -12.48 48.00 -30.53
N THR A 4 -13.11 48.19 -31.70
CA THR A 4 -14.53 47.90 -31.93
C THR A 4 -14.81 46.61 -32.69
N MET A 5 -13.77 45.81 -32.99
CA MET A 5 -13.91 44.55 -33.76
C MET A 5 -13.78 43.29 -32.90
N PHE A 6 -13.03 43.32 -31.80
CA PHE A 6 -12.90 42.19 -30.87
C PHE A 6 -14.12 42.08 -29.93
N ASP A 7 -14.48 40.86 -29.53
CA ASP A 7 -15.58 40.57 -28.61
C ASP A 7 -15.42 41.37 -27.30
N PRO A 8 -16.45 42.09 -26.83
CA PRO A 8 -16.42 42.85 -25.58
C PRO A 8 -15.95 42.08 -24.34
N ARG A 9 -16.06 40.74 -24.33
CA ARG A 9 -15.62 39.87 -23.24
C ARG A 9 -14.11 39.92 -22.98
N PHE A 10 -13.31 40.27 -23.98
CA PHE A 10 -11.86 40.37 -23.86
C PHE A 10 -11.46 41.74 -23.32
N SER A 11 -10.50 41.78 -22.39
CA SER A 11 -9.97 43.04 -21.86
C SER A 11 -9.15 43.80 -22.91
N LEU A 12 -8.84 45.07 -22.65
CA LEU A 12 -7.96 45.86 -23.52
C LEU A 12 -6.56 45.24 -23.64
N GLU A 13 -6.08 44.57 -22.59
CA GLU A 13 -4.79 43.88 -22.57
C GLU A 13 -4.83 42.61 -23.44
N ASP A 14 -5.90 41.83 -23.35
CA ASP A 14 -6.11 40.64 -24.22
C ASP A 14 -6.17 41.04 -25.71
N ARG A 15 -6.92 42.09 -26.05
CA ARG A 15 -7.05 42.61 -27.43
C ARG A 15 -5.72 43.10 -27.99
N ALA A 16 -4.91 43.76 -27.17
CA ALA A 16 -3.57 44.16 -27.53
C ALA A 16 -2.68 42.93 -27.78
N LEU A 17 -2.76 41.91 -26.92
CA LEU A 17 -2.00 40.67 -27.05
C LEU A 17 -2.36 39.89 -28.33
N PHE A 18 -3.64 39.71 -28.66
CA PHE A 18 -4.06 39.10 -29.93
C PHE A 18 -3.51 39.85 -31.14
N SER A 19 -3.55 41.19 -31.09
CA SER A 19 -3.07 42.05 -32.18
C SER A 19 -1.54 42.03 -32.32
N GLU A 20 -0.80 41.91 -31.21
CA GLU A 20 0.67 41.82 -31.19
C GLU A 20 1.17 40.48 -31.75
N VAL A 21 0.47 39.37 -31.43
CA VAL A 21 0.75 38.03 -31.98
C VAL A 21 0.27 37.90 -33.44
N GLY A 22 -0.65 38.76 -33.89
CA GLY A 22 -1.06 38.90 -35.28
C GLY A 22 -2.37 38.21 -35.65
N TYR A 23 -3.20 37.83 -34.67
CA TYR A 23 -4.51 37.24 -34.90
C TYR A 23 -5.60 38.30 -35.09
N THR A 24 -6.50 38.05 -36.04
CA THR A 24 -7.63 38.95 -36.32
C THR A 24 -8.81 38.69 -35.39
N ALA A 25 -9.63 39.72 -35.18
CA ALA A 25 -10.86 39.58 -34.39
C ALA A 25 -11.78 38.46 -34.92
N ASP A 26 -11.87 38.28 -36.24
CA ASP A 26 -12.66 37.20 -36.85
C ASP A 26 -12.17 35.81 -36.43
N GLN A 27 -10.86 35.59 -36.25
CA GLN A 27 -10.30 34.30 -35.80
C GLN A 27 -10.57 34.04 -34.31
N VAL A 28 -10.49 35.09 -33.49
CA VAL A 28 -10.54 34.99 -32.02
C VAL A 28 -11.98 34.97 -31.49
N ASN A 29 -12.87 35.78 -32.08
CA ASN A 29 -14.25 35.93 -31.62
C ASN A 29 -15.10 34.66 -31.84
N GLN A 30 -14.70 33.77 -32.75
CA GLN A 30 -15.43 32.52 -33.03
C GLN A 30 -15.38 31.53 -31.85
N PHE A 31 -14.36 31.60 -30.99
CA PHE A 31 -14.21 30.66 -29.88
C PHE A 31 -15.36 30.80 -28.85
N PRO A 32 -15.89 29.69 -28.30
CA PRO A 32 -16.94 29.75 -27.27
C PRO A 32 -16.48 30.47 -25.99
N GLN A 33 -17.43 31.03 -25.21
CA GLN A 33 -17.12 31.78 -23.98
C GLN A 33 -16.36 30.99 -22.90
N LYS A 34 -16.34 29.65 -22.98
CA LYS A 34 -15.58 28.78 -22.07
C LYS A 34 -14.05 28.87 -22.25
N PHE A 35 -13.58 29.56 -23.28
CA PHE A 35 -12.16 29.81 -23.56
C PHE A 35 -11.77 31.25 -23.19
N ASP A 36 -10.82 31.39 -22.27
CA ASP A 36 -10.16 32.67 -21.99
C ASP A 36 -9.13 33.04 -23.07
N ALA A 37 -8.63 34.28 -23.03
CA ALA A 37 -7.75 34.80 -24.09
C ALA A 37 -6.43 34.04 -24.22
N LEU A 38 -5.82 33.65 -23.10
CA LEU A 38 -4.59 32.85 -23.07
C LEU A 38 -4.83 31.47 -23.68
N THR A 39 -5.97 30.86 -23.38
CA THR A 39 -6.34 29.55 -23.93
C THR A 39 -6.59 29.63 -25.43
N ILE A 40 -7.24 30.69 -25.93
CA ILE A 40 -7.47 30.87 -27.38
C ILE A 40 -6.14 31.06 -28.13
N LEU A 41 -5.24 31.90 -27.61
CA LEU A 41 -3.88 32.02 -28.13
C LEU A 41 -3.18 30.67 -28.13
N TYR A 42 -3.30 29.91 -27.04
CA TYR A 42 -2.68 28.59 -26.90
C TYR A 42 -3.25 27.56 -27.89
N VAL A 43 -4.53 27.60 -28.26
CA VAL A 43 -5.09 26.75 -29.32
C VAL A 43 -4.57 27.19 -30.70
N LEU A 44 -4.65 28.48 -31.01
CA LEU A 44 -4.27 29.05 -32.31
C LEU A 44 -2.77 28.95 -32.62
N ASP A 45 -1.89 29.26 -31.65
CA ASP A 45 -0.42 29.13 -31.78
C ASP A 45 0.05 27.69 -31.98
N ASN A 46 -0.82 26.72 -31.66
CA ASN A 46 -0.59 25.31 -31.91
C ASN A 46 -1.20 24.81 -33.23
N GLY A 47 -1.74 25.71 -34.06
CA GLY A 47 -2.25 25.41 -35.40
C GLY A 47 -3.66 24.82 -35.44
N PHE A 48 -4.35 24.77 -34.30
CA PHE A 48 -5.74 24.32 -34.20
C PHE A 48 -6.71 25.48 -34.44
N THR A 49 -7.91 25.16 -34.88
CA THR A 49 -9.00 26.10 -35.17
C THR A 49 -10.12 25.98 -34.14
N VAL A 50 -11.11 26.89 -34.22
CA VAL A 50 -12.33 26.75 -33.40
C VAL A 50 -13.04 25.42 -33.65
N SER A 51 -13.06 24.91 -34.88
CA SER A 51 -13.82 23.70 -35.22
C SER A 51 -13.23 22.43 -34.60
N ASP A 52 -11.92 22.42 -34.37
CA ASP A 52 -11.26 21.35 -33.60
C ASP A 52 -11.71 21.33 -32.13
N THR A 53 -12.19 22.46 -31.60
CA THR A 53 -12.74 22.55 -30.24
C THR A 53 -14.23 22.16 -30.14
N GLU A 54 -14.98 22.22 -31.24
CA GLU A 54 -16.44 22.03 -31.29
C GLU A 54 -16.85 20.57 -31.04
N SER A 55 -15.99 19.60 -31.34
CA SER A 55 -16.27 18.18 -31.07
C SER A 55 -16.27 17.83 -29.58
N TYR A 56 -15.63 18.64 -28.73
CA TYR A 56 -15.47 18.35 -27.31
C TYR A 56 -16.69 18.75 -26.49
N ASP A 57 -17.08 17.87 -25.57
CA ASP A 57 -18.24 18.02 -24.69
C ASP A 57 -18.36 19.44 -24.11
N GLU A 58 -19.55 20.05 -24.25
CA GLU A 58 -19.81 21.42 -23.83
C GLU A 58 -19.46 21.66 -22.36
N ARG A 59 -19.61 20.64 -21.50
CA ARG A 59 -19.31 20.70 -20.06
C ARG A 59 -17.84 21.01 -19.78
N LEU A 60 -16.91 20.59 -20.66
CA LEU A 60 -15.47 20.73 -20.45
C LEU A 60 -15.02 22.20 -20.50
N PRO A 61 -14.29 22.72 -19.50
CA PRO A 61 -13.76 24.08 -19.54
C PRO A 61 -12.74 24.24 -20.67
N GLY A 62 -12.64 25.44 -21.26
CA GLY A 62 -11.84 25.66 -22.47
C GLY A 62 -10.36 25.30 -22.30
N GLY A 63 -9.77 25.62 -21.15
CA GLY A 63 -8.38 25.22 -20.83
C GLY A 63 -8.17 23.70 -20.82
N ALA A 64 -9.19 22.93 -20.43
CA ALA A 64 -9.13 21.47 -20.50
C ALA A 64 -9.34 20.94 -21.93
N VAL A 65 -10.21 21.58 -22.74
CA VAL A 65 -10.34 21.25 -24.16
C VAL A 65 -9.05 21.55 -24.92
N ALA A 66 -8.41 22.69 -24.67
CA ALA A 66 -7.13 23.05 -25.25
C ALA A 66 -6.02 22.06 -24.87
N SER A 67 -5.88 21.71 -23.58
CA SER A 67 -4.96 20.65 -23.15
C SER A 67 -5.32 19.32 -23.84
N SER A 68 -6.60 18.95 -23.90
CA SER A 68 -7.04 17.69 -24.49
C SER A 68 -6.83 17.60 -26.00
N LEU A 69 -6.83 18.72 -26.70
CA LEU A 69 -6.44 18.84 -28.11
C LEU A 69 -4.93 18.72 -28.32
N LEU A 70 -4.13 19.19 -27.36
CA LEU A 70 -2.66 19.16 -27.40
C LEU A 70 -2.05 17.85 -26.89
N ASP A 71 -2.79 17.16 -26.03
CA ASP A 71 -2.53 15.79 -25.57
C ASP A 71 -3.25 14.76 -26.47
N GLY A 72 -4.23 15.20 -27.24
CA GLY A 72 -4.84 14.40 -28.29
C GLY A 72 -5.87 13.38 -27.88
N ILE A 73 -6.44 13.59 -26.71
CA ILE A 73 -7.50 12.77 -26.17
C ILE A 73 -8.70 12.99 -27.10
N PRO A 74 -9.10 12.01 -27.95
CA PRO A 74 -10.21 12.21 -28.88
C PRO A 74 -11.46 12.62 -28.12
N ALA A 75 -12.27 13.51 -28.69
CA ALA A 75 -13.40 14.10 -27.98
C ALA A 75 -14.38 13.03 -27.44
N GLU A 76 -14.56 11.93 -28.18
CA GLU A 76 -15.37 10.78 -27.80
C GLU A 76 -14.93 10.10 -26.49
N HIS A 77 -13.65 10.19 -26.12
CA HIS A 77 -13.15 9.63 -24.85
C HIS A 77 -13.55 10.48 -23.64
N LEU A 78 -13.81 11.78 -23.83
CA LEU A 78 -14.24 12.69 -22.77
C LEU A 78 -15.76 12.94 -22.78
N SER A 79 -16.42 12.82 -23.93
CA SER A 79 -17.89 12.89 -24.01
C SER A 79 -18.59 11.63 -23.52
N GLY A 80 -17.89 10.49 -23.44
CA GLY A 80 -18.44 9.22 -22.97
C GLY A 80 -18.84 9.22 -21.49
N TYR A 81 -18.33 10.15 -20.67
CA TYR A 81 -18.63 10.20 -19.25
C TYR A 81 -20.09 10.60 -18.97
N ASN A 82 -20.74 9.83 -18.09
CA ASN A 82 -22.13 9.99 -17.69
C ASN A 82 -22.47 11.45 -17.31
N ARG A 83 -23.72 11.87 -17.59
CA ARG A 83 -24.24 13.22 -17.30
C ARG A 83 -24.19 13.62 -15.81
N ARG A 84 -23.98 12.69 -14.88
CA ARG A 84 -23.76 13.00 -13.45
C ARG A 84 -22.46 13.77 -13.16
N PHE A 85 -21.51 13.80 -14.10
CA PHE A 85 -20.23 14.49 -13.93
C PHE A 85 -20.19 15.82 -14.68
N ASN A 86 -19.64 16.86 -14.04
CA ASN A 86 -19.35 18.14 -14.69
C ASN A 86 -18.01 18.10 -15.45
N GLY A 87 -17.62 19.19 -16.12
CA GLY A 87 -16.39 19.22 -16.91
C GLY A 87 -15.10 19.05 -16.11
N GLU A 88 -15.02 19.62 -14.91
CA GLU A 88 -13.88 19.45 -14.02
C GLU A 88 -13.79 18.00 -13.52
N ASP A 89 -14.94 17.41 -13.18
CA ASP A 89 -15.01 16.01 -12.75
C ASP A 89 -14.50 15.06 -13.84
N ILE A 90 -14.93 15.27 -15.10
CA ILE A 90 -14.50 14.46 -16.25
C ILE A 90 -12.99 14.55 -16.44
N VAL A 91 -12.42 15.75 -16.36
CA VAL A 91 -10.99 15.99 -16.49
C VAL A 91 -10.20 15.30 -15.37
N GLU A 92 -10.70 15.33 -14.14
CA GLU A 92 -10.04 14.70 -13.00
C GLU A 92 -10.19 13.17 -13.00
N LEU A 93 -11.35 12.62 -13.38
CA LEU A 93 -11.54 11.19 -13.61
C LEU A 93 -10.59 10.68 -14.70
N PHE A 94 -10.49 11.41 -15.81
CA PHE A 94 -9.60 11.09 -16.91
C PHE A 94 -8.12 11.13 -16.48
N ARG A 95 -7.69 12.18 -15.76
CA ARG A 95 -6.32 12.29 -15.20
C ARG A 95 -5.96 11.15 -14.25
N ASN A 96 -6.95 10.64 -13.51
CA ASN A 96 -6.81 9.48 -12.63
C ASN A 96 -7.02 8.12 -13.35
N TRP A 97 -7.09 8.11 -14.69
CA TRP A 97 -7.21 6.90 -15.52
C TRP A 97 -8.46 6.06 -15.21
N ILE A 98 -9.56 6.75 -14.89
CA ILE A 98 -10.89 6.17 -14.64
C ILE A 98 -11.73 6.37 -15.88
N THR A 99 -12.02 5.30 -16.63
CA THR A 99 -12.74 5.39 -17.91
C THR A 99 -14.25 5.56 -17.71
N PRO A 100 -14.99 6.04 -18.74
CA PRO A 100 -16.45 6.08 -18.70
C PRO A 100 -17.09 4.74 -18.28
N GLN A 101 -16.62 3.62 -18.84
CA GLN A 101 -17.13 2.28 -18.54
C GLN A 101 -16.84 1.86 -17.09
N PHE A 102 -15.71 2.28 -16.51
CA PHE A 102 -15.48 2.11 -15.08
C PHE A 102 -16.53 2.89 -14.31
N THR A 103 -16.78 4.17 -14.64
CA THR A 103 -17.81 4.94 -13.93
C THR A 103 -19.22 4.35 -14.08
N GLU A 104 -19.56 3.75 -15.22
CA GLU A 104 -20.87 3.12 -15.45
C GLU A 104 -21.06 1.82 -14.64
N ALA A 105 -19.98 1.11 -14.32
CA ALA A 105 -20.04 -0.10 -13.52
C ALA A 105 -20.42 0.16 -12.05
N PHE A 106 -20.33 1.40 -11.56
CA PHE A 106 -20.71 1.78 -10.19
C PHE A 106 -22.03 2.55 -10.15
N PRO A 107 -22.92 2.25 -9.19
CA PRO A 107 -24.18 2.97 -8.98
C PRO A 107 -24.06 4.49 -9.01
N THR A 108 -25.13 5.16 -9.47
CA THR A 108 -25.19 6.63 -9.63
C THR A 108 -24.95 7.42 -8.34
N ARG A 109 -25.17 6.79 -7.17
CA ARG A 109 -24.95 7.38 -5.83
C ARG A 109 -23.49 7.73 -5.53
N TYR A 110 -22.53 7.09 -6.20
CA TYR A 110 -21.11 7.34 -5.97
C TYR A 110 -20.62 8.58 -6.72
N SER A 111 -19.95 9.48 -6.02
CA SER A 111 -19.36 10.70 -6.58
C SER A 111 -18.07 10.39 -7.33
N ARG A 112 -17.49 11.40 -8.00
CA ARG A 112 -16.14 11.30 -8.55
C ARG A 112 -15.11 10.87 -7.50
N VAL A 113 -15.15 11.47 -6.31
CA VAL A 113 -14.14 11.25 -5.27
C VAL A 113 -14.16 9.78 -4.83
N ASP A 114 -15.36 9.23 -4.63
CA ASP A 114 -15.55 7.81 -4.30
C ASP A 114 -14.97 6.89 -5.40
N LEU A 115 -15.15 7.24 -6.68
CA LEU A 115 -14.63 6.46 -7.80
C LEU A 115 -13.09 6.52 -7.94
N VAL A 116 -12.46 7.62 -7.52
CA VAL A 116 -11.00 7.71 -7.42
C VAL A 116 -10.50 6.80 -6.30
N GLU A 117 -11.08 6.91 -5.10
CA GLU A 117 -10.76 6.05 -3.95
C GLU A 117 -10.94 4.55 -4.28
N PHE A 118 -12.06 4.17 -4.92
CA PHE A 118 -12.30 2.79 -5.37
C PHE A 118 -11.26 2.32 -6.40
N ARG A 119 -10.83 3.21 -7.31
CA ARG A 119 -9.82 2.89 -8.32
C ARG A 119 -8.44 2.67 -7.70
N GLU A 120 -8.03 3.50 -6.75
CA GLU A 120 -6.75 3.36 -6.04
C GLU A 120 -6.72 2.11 -5.16
N HIS A 121 -7.82 1.85 -4.43
CA HIS A 121 -7.95 0.68 -3.56
C HIS A 121 -8.39 -0.61 -4.26
N CYS A 122 -8.52 -0.60 -5.60
CA CYS A 122 -8.90 -1.75 -6.42
C CYS A 122 -10.26 -2.38 -6.05
N ILE A 123 -11.19 -1.58 -5.54
CA ILE A 123 -12.55 -2.00 -5.17
C ILE A 123 -13.38 -2.22 -6.44
N LEU A 124 -14.08 -3.34 -6.52
CA LEU A 124 -14.99 -3.70 -7.62
C LEU A 124 -16.46 -3.45 -7.21
N PRO A 125 -17.39 -3.29 -8.17
CA PRO A 125 -18.82 -3.14 -7.85
C PRO A 125 -19.39 -4.32 -7.03
N SER A 126 -18.88 -5.54 -7.25
CA SER A 126 -19.23 -6.73 -6.47
C SER A 126 -18.82 -6.65 -5.00
N ASP A 127 -17.76 -5.91 -4.69
CA ASP A 127 -17.29 -5.73 -3.30
C ASP A 127 -18.17 -4.72 -2.54
N LEU A 128 -18.97 -3.93 -3.27
CA LEU A 128 -19.96 -3.00 -2.71
C LEU A 128 -21.35 -3.62 -2.58
N GLU A 129 -21.57 -4.83 -3.11
CA GLU A 129 -22.87 -5.50 -3.04
C GLU A 129 -23.27 -5.77 -1.58
N GLY A 130 -24.54 -5.48 -1.28
CA GLY A 130 -25.09 -5.64 0.06
C GLY A 130 -24.75 -4.51 1.04
N TYR A 131 -23.79 -3.61 0.79
CA TYR A 131 -23.58 -2.46 1.67
C TYR A 131 -24.67 -1.37 1.49
N ALA A 132 -25.18 -0.89 2.62
CA ALA A 132 -26.25 0.10 2.69
C ALA A 132 -25.84 1.49 2.15
N GLU A 133 -26.82 2.26 1.69
CA GLU A 133 -26.61 3.54 0.99
C GLU A 133 -26.01 4.65 1.88
N GLY A 134 -26.04 4.49 3.20
CA GLY A 134 -25.59 5.49 4.16
C GLY A 134 -24.07 5.50 4.45
N PHE A 135 -23.28 4.75 3.69
CA PHE A 135 -21.81 4.77 3.75
C PHE A 135 -21.23 5.53 2.55
N SER A 136 -20.28 6.44 2.80
CA SER A 136 -19.50 7.10 1.73
C SER A 136 -18.51 6.13 1.09
N GLY A 137 -17.92 6.48 -0.05
CA GLY A 137 -16.89 5.65 -0.68
C GLY A 137 -15.67 5.43 0.23
N LYS A 138 -15.24 6.48 0.97
CA LYS A 138 -14.17 6.36 1.97
C LYS A 138 -14.52 5.37 3.10
N ASP A 139 -15.77 5.36 3.55
CA ASP A 139 -16.23 4.41 4.56
C ASP A 139 -16.19 2.97 4.03
N LEU A 140 -16.68 2.76 2.80
CA LEU A 140 -16.70 1.45 2.15
C LEU A 140 -15.28 0.92 1.88
N VAL A 141 -14.35 1.77 1.41
CA VAL A 141 -12.92 1.44 1.27
C VAL A 141 -12.35 0.97 2.61
N THR A 142 -12.64 1.69 3.70
CA THR A 142 -12.17 1.34 5.04
C THR A 142 -12.73 -0.02 5.49
N LEU A 143 -14.05 -0.23 5.34
CA LEU A 143 -14.74 -1.45 5.74
C LEU A 143 -14.26 -2.69 4.97
N ILE A 144 -14.06 -2.57 3.65
CA ILE A 144 -13.65 -3.66 2.77
C ILE A 144 -12.18 -4.03 3.02
N ASN A 145 -11.29 -3.04 3.14
CA ASN A 145 -9.87 -3.27 3.48
C ASN A 145 -9.71 -3.99 4.83
N GLU A 146 -10.53 -3.61 5.82
CA GLU A 146 -10.56 -4.23 7.16
C GLU A 146 -11.43 -5.49 7.23
N LYS A 147 -12.00 -5.93 6.10
CA LYS A 147 -12.78 -7.17 5.93
C LYS A 147 -14.00 -7.27 6.84
N ILE A 148 -14.65 -6.12 7.08
CA ILE A 148 -15.91 -6.05 7.81
C ILE A 148 -17.06 -6.39 6.86
N ASP A 149 -17.73 -7.51 7.12
CA ASP A 149 -18.85 -7.95 6.28
C ASP A 149 -20.03 -6.96 6.30
N HIS A 150 -20.65 -6.80 5.13
CA HIS A 150 -21.80 -5.93 4.91
C HIS A 150 -22.98 -6.19 5.88
N SER A 151 -23.29 -7.45 6.20
CA SER A 151 -24.37 -7.79 7.15
C SER A 151 -24.09 -7.30 8.57
N ALA A 152 -22.81 -7.20 8.97
CA ALA A 152 -22.41 -6.60 10.24
C ALA A 152 -22.39 -5.07 10.14
N ALA A 153 -21.74 -4.52 9.10
CA ALA A 153 -21.57 -3.09 8.90
C ALA A 153 -22.91 -2.35 8.82
N ASN A 154 -23.90 -2.87 8.09
CA ASN A 154 -25.18 -2.20 7.83
C ASN A 154 -25.99 -1.86 9.09
N ASN A 155 -25.75 -2.53 10.22
CA ASN A 155 -26.42 -2.18 11.48
C ASN A 155 -25.93 -0.82 12.05
N TYR A 156 -24.73 -0.41 11.65
CA TYR A 156 -24.04 0.83 12.02
C TYR A 156 -24.09 1.89 10.91
N VAL A 157 -25.13 1.90 10.07
CA VAL A 157 -25.39 3.03 9.17
C VAL A 157 -25.55 4.33 9.98
N GLY A 158 -24.83 5.37 9.57
CA GLY A 158 -24.75 6.67 10.27
C GLY A 158 -23.43 6.90 11.03
N PHE A 159 -22.56 5.89 11.09
CA PHE A 159 -21.17 5.99 11.54
C PHE A 159 -20.23 5.90 10.32
N SER A 160 -19.05 6.51 10.44
CA SER A 160 -17.97 6.37 9.45
C SER A 160 -17.30 5.00 9.52
N GLY A 161 -16.62 4.58 8.44
CA GLY A 161 -15.99 3.26 8.33
C GLY A 161 -14.99 2.97 9.46
N GLU A 162 -14.21 3.98 9.87
CA GLU A 162 -13.24 3.87 10.97
C GLU A 162 -13.92 3.67 12.34
N GLU A 163 -15.06 4.31 12.57
CA GLU A 163 -15.89 4.11 13.76
C GLU A 163 -16.51 2.72 13.77
N VAL A 164 -17.09 2.26 12.65
CA VAL A 164 -17.69 0.92 12.52
C VAL A 164 -16.67 -0.18 12.77
N VAL A 165 -15.47 -0.08 12.17
CA VAL A 165 -14.35 -0.99 12.42
C VAL A 165 -13.99 -1.03 13.91
N SER A 166 -13.94 0.14 14.57
CA SER A 166 -13.61 0.24 15.99
C SER A 166 -14.69 -0.35 16.90
N LEU A 167 -15.97 -0.07 16.62
CA LEU A 167 -17.14 -0.58 17.35
C LEU A 167 -17.24 -2.11 17.26
N ILE A 168 -17.07 -2.68 16.06
CA ILE A 168 -17.12 -4.13 15.85
C ILE A 168 -15.94 -4.82 16.54
N ARG A 169 -14.71 -4.25 16.45
CA ARG A 169 -13.53 -4.80 17.13
C ARG A 169 -13.65 -4.78 18.66
N ALA A 170 -14.34 -3.79 19.22
CA ALA A 170 -14.65 -3.70 20.64
C ALA A 170 -15.93 -4.46 21.06
N ASN A 171 -16.58 -5.16 20.12
CA ASN A 171 -17.83 -5.91 20.34
C ASN A 171 -18.99 -5.04 20.90
N VAL A 172 -19.04 -3.77 20.50
CA VAL A 172 -20.10 -2.81 20.91
C VAL A 172 -21.31 -2.97 19.99
N LEU A 173 -22.44 -3.38 20.56
CA LEU A 173 -23.69 -3.57 19.80
C LEU A 173 -24.19 -2.27 19.13
N PRO A 174 -24.87 -2.34 17.97
CA PRO A 174 -25.34 -1.15 17.23
C PRO A 174 -26.25 -0.22 18.04
N GLU A 175 -27.08 -0.77 18.93
CA GLU A 175 -27.96 0.00 19.82
C GLU A 175 -27.15 0.85 20.80
N LYS A 176 -26.15 0.24 21.46
CA LYS A 176 -25.22 0.94 22.37
C LYS A 176 -24.31 1.91 21.65
N ALA A 177 -23.91 1.60 20.42
CA ALA A 177 -23.15 2.54 19.59
C ALA A 177 -23.94 3.85 19.37
N ARG A 178 -25.26 3.75 19.16
CA ARG A 178 -26.15 4.91 18.94
C ARG A 178 -26.27 5.79 20.18
N GLU A 179 -26.08 5.27 21.38
CA GLU A 179 -26.07 6.07 22.62
C GLU A 179 -24.93 7.11 22.65
N TYR A 180 -23.80 6.87 21.98
CA TYR A 180 -22.74 7.88 21.84
C TYR A 180 -23.06 8.96 20.79
N THR A 181 -23.99 8.68 19.87
CA THR A 181 -24.28 9.58 18.74
C THR A 181 -25.02 10.82 19.19
N GLY A 182 -24.69 11.95 18.58
CA GLY A 182 -25.17 13.28 18.98
C GLY A 182 -24.12 14.09 19.73
N ARG A 183 -23.13 13.44 20.37
CA ARG A 183 -21.98 14.12 20.99
C ARG A 183 -20.62 13.64 20.50
N PHE A 184 -20.41 12.33 20.37
CA PHE A 184 -19.11 11.78 19.99
C PHE A 184 -19.15 11.24 18.56
N ARG A 185 -18.15 11.62 17.76
CA ARG A 185 -17.89 11.12 16.41
C ARG A 185 -16.39 11.05 16.12
N GLY A 186 -16.01 10.30 15.09
CA GLY A 186 -14.63 10.13 14.61
C GLY A 186 -13.70 9.63 15.71
N ASP A 187 -12.53 10.27 15.83
CA ASP A 187 -11.50 9.94 16.82
C ASP A 187 -12.02 9.92 18.27
N SER A 188 -12.97 10.80 18.60
CA SER A 188 -13.56 10.85 19.95
C SER A 188 -14.34 9.57 20.26
N LEU A 189 -15.20 9.11 19.34
CA LEU A 189 -15.93 7.85 19.54
C LEU A 189 -14.96 6.67 19.59
N THR A 190 -14.02 6.63 18.65
CA THR A 190 -12.99 5.60 18.56
C THR A 190 -12.15 5.49 19.84
N ALA A 191 -11.81 6.61 20.49
CA ALA A 191 -11.07 6.61 21.75
C ALA A 191 -11.90 6.06 22.93
N LEU A 192 -13.17 6.48 23.07
CA LEU A 192 -14.08 5.98 24.12
C LEU A 192 -14.30 4.47 24.01
N VAL A 193 -14.52 3.99 22.79
CA VAL A 193 -14.76 2.58 22.46
C VAL A 193 -13.51 1.74 22.73
N LYS A 194 -12.31 2.20 22.35
CA LYS A 194 -11.04 1.55 22.68
C LYS A 194 -10.75 1.51 24.19
N ALA A 195 -11.20 2.52 24.93
CA ALA A 195 -11.12 2.57 26.39
C ALA A 195 -12.24 1.78 27.10
N ASN A 196 -13.16 1.15 26.35
CA ASN A 196 -14.30 0.38 26.85
C ASN A 196 -15.22 1.18 27.80
N ILE A 197 -15.43 2.47 27.51
CA ILE A 197 -16.21 3.40 28.33
C ILE A 197 -17.67 3.42 27.86
N PRO A 198 -18.65 3.04 28.70
CA PRO A 198 -20.08 3.12 28.36
C PRO A 198 -20.56 4.53 27.96
N ALA A 199 -21.57 4.60 27.08
CA ALA A 199 -22.08 5.86 26.54
C ALA A 199 -22.71 6.75 27.61
N ASP A 200 -23.51 6.18 28.52
CA ASP A 200 -24.07 6.88 29.69
C ASP A 200 -22.96 7.57 30.50
N LYS A 201 -21.87 6.85 30.78
CA LYS A 201 -20.71 7.38 31.51
C LYS A 201 -19.93 8.43 30.72
N ALA A 202 -19.78 8.27 29.40
CA ALA A 202 -19.12 9.27 28.56
C ALA A 202 -19.96 10.57 28.46
N LEU A 203 -21.29 10.45 28.38
CA LEU A 203 -22.21 11.59 28.29
C LEU A 203 -22.28 12.41 29.59
N GLU A 204 -22.02 11.81 30.76
CA GLU A 204 -21.95 12.52 32.04
C GLU A 204 -20.82 13.57 32.11
N TYR A 205 -19.73 13.42 31.36
CA TYR A 205 -18.59 14.36 31.39
C TYR A 205 -18.92 15.72 30.78
N PRO A 206 -18.26 16.82 31.18
CA PRO A 206 -18.41 18.15 30.58
C PRO A 206 -18.29 18.20 29.05
N ALA A 207 -19.19 18.93 28.39
CA ALA A 207 -19.36 18.94 26.93
C ALA A 207 -18.12 19.38 26.11
N HIS A 208 -17.21 20.14 26.71
CA HIS A 208 -15.97 20.60 26.06
C HIS A 208 -14.91 19.49 25.91
N LEU A 209 -15.01 18.40 26.68
CA LEU A 209 -14.05 17.30 26.66
C LEU A 209 -14.29 16.40 25.44
N SER A 210 -13.22 16.16 24.67
CA SER A 210 -13.24 15.18 23.58
C SER A 210 -13.36 13.76 24.13
N GLY A 211 -13.74 12.81 23.28
CA GLY A 211 -13.76 11.39 23.67
C GLY A 211 -12.37 10.85 24.04
N SER A 212 -11.30 11.41 23.47
CA SER A 212 -9.91 11.14 23.88
C SER A 212 -9.55 11.70 25.26
N ASP A 213 -10.09 12.87 25.62
CA ASP A 213 -9.92 13.43 26.96
C ASP A 213 -10.65 12.57 27.98
N ILE A 214 -11.91 12.22 27.71
CA ILE A 214 -12.72 11.35 28.57
C ILE A 214 -12.07 9.96 28.70
N ALA A 215 -11.56 9.38 27.62
CA ALA A 215 -10.80 8.12 27.65
C ALA A 215 -9.60 8.19 28.61
N THR A 216 -8.87 9.29 28.56
CA THR A 216 -7.71 9.56 29.41
C THR A 216 -8.11 9.77 30.88
N LEU A 217 -9.19 10.53 31.12
CA LEU A 217 -9.70 10.86 32.46
C LEU A 217 -10.33 9.66 33.17
N TYR A 218 -11.16 8.89 32.47
CA TYR A 218 -11.82 7.71 33.01
C TYR A 218 -10.83 6.59 33.36
N GLY A 219 -9.79 6.40 32.54
CA GLY A 219 -8.73 5.41 32.80
C GLY A 219 -7.97 5.65 34.12
N GLU A 220 -7.83 6.91 34.52
CA GLU A 220 -7.25 7.31 35.81
C GLU A 220 -8.31 7.48 36.92
N GLY A 221 -9.57 7.13 36.66
CA GLY A 221 -10.66 7.21 37.64
C GLY A 221 -11.08 8.63 38.02
N VAL A 222 -10.96 9.61 37.11
CA VAL A 222 -11.54 10.95 37.29
C VAL A 222 -13.05 10.88 37.06
N THR A 223 -13.86 11.26 38.03
CA THR A 223 -15.33 11.19 37.86
C THR A 223 -15.87 12.35 36.98
N PRO A 224 -17.06 12.23 36.37
CA PRO A 224 -17.65 13.34 35.61
C PRO A 224 -17.89 14.61 36.41
N THR A 225 -18.29 14.47 37.68
CA THR A 225 -18.47 15.58 38.61
C THR A 225 -17.14 16.22 39.01
N GLU A 226 -16.09 15.43 39.19
CA GLU A 226 -14.72 15.92 39.40
C GLU A 226 -14.20 16.65 38.15
N ALA A 227 -14.37 16.07 36.96
CA ALA A 227 -14.02 16.68 35.67
C ALA A 227 -14.73 18.04 35.45
N ALA A 228 -15.96 18.19 35.93
CA ALA A 228 -16.71 19.44 35.88
C ALA A 228 -16.21 20.54 36.83
N THR A 229 -15.27 20.25 37.74
CA THR A 229 -14.64 21.29 38.59
C THR A 229 -13.47 22.00 37.92
N TYR A 230 -12.96 21.46 36.80
CA TYR A 230 -11.85 22.04 36.05
C TYR A 230 -12.32 23.04 34.98
N ASP A 231 -11.42 23.93 34.57
CA ASP A 231 -11.72 24.98 33.59
C ASP A 231 -12.01 24.39 32.19
N PRO A 232 -13.06 24.85 31.48
CA PRO A 232 -13.49 24.30 30.19
C PRO A 232 -12.49 24.33 29.04
N THR A 233 -11.38 25.06 29.17
CA THR A 233 -10.33 25.11 28.16
C THR A 233 -9.31 23.97 28.28
N LEU A 234 -9.26 23.28 29.42
CA LEU A 234 -8.23 22.26 29.69
C LEU A 234 -8.56 20.91 29.01
N PRO A 235 -7.65 20.35 28.18
CA PRO A 235 -7.74 18.96 27.75
C PRO A 235 -7.49 18.00 28.91
N GLY A 236 -7.99 16.77 28.79
CA GLY A 236 -7.98 15.75 29.84
C GLY A 236 -6.59 15.41 30.35
N ARG A 237 -5.57 15.43 29.48
CA ARG A 237 -4.16 15.26 29.90
C ARG A 237 -3.65 16.35 30.84
N LEU A 238 -4.11 17.60 30.69
CA LEU A 238 -3.76 18.68 31.62
C LEU A 238 -4.58 18.58 32.91
N ILE A 239 -5.85 18.22 32.83
CA ILE A 239 -6.68 17.93 34.01
C ILE A 239 -6.03 16.87 34.90
N LEU A 240 -5.49 15.77 34.34
CA LEU A 240 -4.75 14.77 35.11
C LEU A 240 -3.52 15.33 35.84
N ARG A 241 -2.76 16.22 35.17
CA ARG A 241 -1.61 16.88 35.80
C ARG A 241 -2.05 17.82 36.92
N VAL A 242 -3.14 18.56 36.74
CA VAL A 242 -3.73 19.39 37.83
C VAL A 242 -4.18 18.50 39.00
N ARG A 243 -4.86 17.39 38.72
CA ARG A 243 -5.34 16.43 39.74
C ARG A 243 -4.21 15.77 40.53
N SER A 244 -3.12 15.39 39.86
CA SER A 244 -1.94 14.79 40.50
C SER A 244 -1.17 15.74 41.43
N GLY A 245 -1.48 17.04 41.38
CA GLY A 245 -0.71 18.08 42.06
C GLY A 245 0.60 18.46 41.34
N ASP A 246 0.84 17.97 40.12
CA ASP A 246 2.00 18.33 39.30
C ASP A 246 2.05 19.82 38.97
N ILE A 247 0.87 20.44 38.78
CA ILE A 247 0.62 21.85 38.42
C ILE A 247 -0.72 22.30 39.00
N THR A 248 -0.99 23.60 39.07
CA THR A 248 -2.34 24.13 39.37
C THR A 248 -3.07 24.60 38.12
N GLN A 249 -4.40 24.62 38.16
CA GLN A 249 -5.21 25.18 37.07
C GLN A 249 -4.86 26.65 36.78
N GLU A 250 -4.61 27.44 37.82
CA GLU A 250 -4.18 28.84 37.70
C GLU A 250 -2.83 28.99 36.95
N GLN A 251 -1.92 28.01 37.08
CA GLN A 251 -0.68 27.98 36.31
C GLN A 251 -0.94 27.64 34.84
N VAL A 252 -1.86 26.71 34.54
CA VAL A 252 -2.21 26.33 33.16
C VAL A 252 -2.93 27.46 32.41
N LEU A 253 -3.84 28.18 33.07
CA LEU A 253 -4.62 29.26 32.45
C LEU A 253 -3.80 30.51 32.10
N LYS A 254 -2.52 30.58 32.51
CA LYS A 254 -1.55 31.58 32.03
C LYS A 254 -1.03 31.28 30.62
N PHE A 255 -1.41 30.14 30.04
CA PHE A 255 -1.05 29.77 28.67
C PHE A 255 -2.26 29.85 27.74
N PRO A 256 -2.13 30.49 26.56
CA PRO A 256 -3.14 30.41 25.50
C PRO A 256 -3.45 28.95 25.11
N PRO A 257 -4.72 28.55 24.92
CA PRO A 257 -5.08 27.15 24.63
C PRO A 257 -4.38 26.53 23.41
N LYS A 258 -4.02 27.34 22.41
CA LYS A 258 -3.23 26.92 21.23
C LYS A 258 -1.85 26.31 21.59
N PHE A 259 -1.37 26.51 22.81
CA PHE A 259 -0.07 26.05 23.30
C PHE A 259 -0.16 24.89 24.33
N TYR A 260 -1.36 24.41 24.70
CA TYR A 260 -1.51 23.37 25.73
C TYR A 260 -0.83 22.04 25.39
N LEU A 261 -0.67 21.70 24.11
CA LEU A 261 0.13 20.55 23.68
C LEU A 261 1.64 20.76 23.94
N ALA A 262 2.18 21.96 23.63
CA ALA A 262 3.58 22.28 23.91
C ALA A 262 3.86 22.35 25.42
N LEU A 263 2.90 22.83 26.22
CA LEU A 263 2.97 22.82 27.68
C LEU A 263 3.06 21.38 28.25
N LEU A 264 2.29 20.43 27.68
CA LEU A 264 2.37 19.02 28.06
C LEU A 264 3.74 18.41 27.72
N ASP A 265 4.36 18.80 26.60
CA ASP A 265 5.71 18.38 26.23
C ASP A 265 6.81 18.99 27.10
N PHE A 266 6.61 20.21 27.60
CA PHE A 266 7.54 20.89 28.53
C PHE A 266 7.48 20.30 29.95
N LEU A 267 6.35 19.71 30.37
CA LEU A 267 6.11 19.21 31.72
C LEU A 267 6.77 17.85 32.06
N ARG A 268 8.08 17.73 31.80
CA ARG A 268 8.84 16.47 31.93
C ARG A 268 9.67 16.35 33.22
N THR A 269 10.11 17.44 33.84
CA THR A 269 10.95 17.42 35.05
C THR A 269 10.38 18.28 36.20
N GLU A 270 10.89 18.08 37.42
CA GLU A 270 10.56 18.95 38.58
C GLU A 270 11.06 20.39 38.40
N GLN A 271 12.12 20.59 37.61
CA GLN A 271 12.69 21.91 37.34
C GLN A 271 11.76 22.74 36.44
N ASP A 272 11.02 22.09 35.55
CA ASP A 272 10.03 22.72 34.67
C ASP A 272 8.82 23.21 35.48
N ARG A 273 8.31 22.37 36.41
CA ARG A 273 7.23 22.74 37.35
C ARG A 273 7.61 23.94 38.22
N THR A 274 8.84 23.95 38.72
CA THR A 274 9.42 25.07 39.49
C THR A 274 9.64 26.33 38.66
N THR A 275 9.66 26.21 37.33
CA THR A 275 9.71 27.35 36.41
C THR A 275 8.31 27.89 36.17
N LEU A 276 7.31 27.02 35.94
CA LEU A 276 5.90 27.39 35.79
C LEU A 276 5.33 28.10 37.03
N SER A 277 5.73 27.70 38.24
CA SER A 277 5.26 28.33 39.48
C SER A 277 5.72 29.78 39.67
N LYS A 278 6.66 30.28 38.84
CA LYS A 278 7.16 31.66 38.88
C LYS A 278 6.46 32.60 37.89
N ILE A 279 5.63 32.04 37.01
CA ILE A 279 4.94 32.78 35.95
C ILE A 279 3.66 33.37 36.56
N ASN A 280 3.53 34.70 36.54
CA ASN A 280 2.43 35.40 37.21
C ASN A 280 1.43 35.99 36.22
N LYS A 281 1.89 36.39 35.02
CA LYS A 281 1.05 36.87 33.91
C LYS A 281 0.85 35.80 32.82
N PRO A 282 -0.19 35.93 31.98
CA PRO A 282 -0.35 35.10 30.80
C PRO A 282 0.66 35.46 29.69
N TYR A 283 1.04 34.50 28.86
CA TYR A 283 1.88 34.76 27.69
C TYR A 283 1.14 35.51 26.56
N PRO A 284 1.83 36.37 25.80
CA PRO A 284 1.25 37.05 24.64
C PRO A 284 0.68 36.07 23.60
N SER A 285 -0.51 36.38 23.08
CA SER A 285 -1.22 35.52 22.13
C SER A 285 -0.74 35.67 20.68
N ASP A 286 0.05 36.70 20.37
CA ASP A 286 0.67 36.97 19.07
C ASP A 286 1.96 36.18 18.83
N LEU A 287 2.55 35.58 19.87
CA LEU A 287 3.70 34.67 19.73
C LEU A 287 3.37 33.52 18.76
N ASP A 288 4.33 33.18 17.91
CA ASP A 288 4.32 31.94 17.13
C ASP A 288 4.78 30.73 17.97
N TRP A 289 4.76 29.55 17.38
CA TRP A 289 5.12 28.31 18.07
C TRP A 289 6.61 28.22 18.44
N SER A 290 7.50 28.77 17.61
CA SER A 290 8.94 28.76 17.82
C SER A 290 9.33 29.73 18.94
N ASP A 291 8.83 30.97 18.88
CA ASP A 291 9.09 31.99 19.89
C ASP A 291 8.53 31.56 21.26
N PHE A 292 7.33 30.95 21.29
CA PHE A 292 6.77 30.38 22.53
C PHE A 292 7.62 29.25 23.11
N TYR A 293 8.17 28.37 22.27
CA TYR A 293 9.07 27.31 22.74
C TYR A 293 10.36 27.88 23.33
N CYS A 294 10.98 28.87 22.66
CA CYS A 294 12.16 29.56 23.18
C CYS A 294 11.90 30.24 24.53
N CYS A 295 10.72 30.85 24.75
CA CYS A 295 10.36 31.40 26.06
C CYS A 295 10.40 30.34 27.19
N LEU A 296 9.93 29.12 26.91
CA LEU A 296 9.92 28.02 27.87
C LEU A 296 11.33 27.47 28.12
N GLU A 297 12.12 27.26 27.06
CA GLU A 297 13.49 26.75 27.12
C GLU A 297 14.43 27.71 27.89
N ASP A 298 14.41 29.00 27.54
CA ASP A 298 15.23 30.04 28.18
C ASP A 298 14.63 30.58 29.49
N LYS A 299 13.47 30.06 29.92
CA LYS A 299 12.77 30.41 31.18
C LYS A 299 12.45 31.91 31.28
N ILE A 300 12.06 32.50 30.15
CA ILE A 300 11.76 33.92 30.00
C ILE A 300 10.33 34.19 30.46
N SER A 301 10.17 34.92 31.57
CA SER A 301 8.85 35.22 32.12
C SER A 301 8.10 36.29 31.29
N PRO A 302 6.76 36.19 31.14
CA PRO A 302 5.98 37.09 30.29
C PRO A 302 5.96 38.54 30.78
N GLU A 303 6.23 38.78 32.07
CA GLU A 303 6.37 40.13 32.62
C GLU A 303 7.52 40.92 31.97
N ARG A 304 8.59 40.24 31.53
CA ARG A 304 9.74 40.88 30.86
C ARG A 304 9.38 41.53 29.53
N PHE A 305 8.22 41.24 28.96
CA PHE A 305 7.75 41.83 27.70
C PHE A 305 7.08 43.20 27.92
N ASP A 306 6.57 43.47 29.13
CA ASP A 306 5.86 44.70 29.46
C ASP A 306 6.79 45.92 29.53
N ASP A 307 8.05 45.69 29.93
CA ASP A 307 9.06 46.74 30.03
C ASP A 307 9.44 47.33 28.65
N TYR A 308 9.13 46.64 27.55
CA TYR A 308 9.41 47.08 26.19
C TYR A 308 8.22 47.80 25.54
N ASN A 309 8.52 48.84 24.77
CA ASN A 309 7.58 49.67 24.02
C ASN A 309 6.56 48.82 23.22
N SER A 310 5.28 49.23 23.25
CA SER A 310 4.18 48.59 22.53
C SER A 310 4.32 48.63 21.01
N GLY A 311 5.21 49.48 20.47
CA GLY A 311 5.59 49.47 19.06
C GLY A 311 6.45 48.28 18.62
N TYR A 312 6.90 47.41 19.54
CA TYR A 312 7.60 46.17 19.23
C TYR A 312 6.66 44.95 19.32
N THR A 313 6.77 44.04 18.36
CA THR A 313 6.09 42.73 18.39
C THR A 313 6.61 41.86 19.54
N SER A 314 5.82 40.89 20.03
CA SER A 314 6.30 39.96 21.07
C SER A 314 7.56 39.18 20.63
N SER A 315 7.67 38.85 19.33
CA SER A 315 8.88 38.26 18.73
C SER A 315 10.11 39.18 18.77
N GLU A 316 9.96 40.49 18.56
CA GLU A 316 11.06 41.45 18.70
C GLU A 316 11.46 41.64 20.17
N LYS A 317 10.48 41.69 21.08
CA LYS A 317 10.68 41.74 22.53
C LYS A 317 11.48 40.54 23.04
N LEU A 318 11.10 39.33 22.61
CA LEU A 318 11.84 38.10 22.90
C LEU A 318 13.30 38.18 22.42
N LYS A 319 13.54 38.68 21.20
CA LYS A 319 14.89 38.86 20.66
C LYS A 319 15.74 39.86 21.45
N PHE A 320 15.18 40.95 21.96
CA PHE A 320 15.91 41.84 22.87
C PHE A 320 16.30 41.13 24.17
N ILE A 321 15.37 40.36 24.75
CA ILE A 321 15.58 39.60 25.99
C ILE A 321 16.72 38.57 25.83
N ILE A 322 16.68 37.75 24.77
CA ILE A 322 17.71 36.75 24.46
C ILE A 322 19.08 37.42 24.20
N GLN A 323 19.08 38.62 23.62
CA GLN A 323 20.30 39.39 23.35
C GLN A 323 20.80 40.22 24.54
N ASN A 324 20.17 40.12 25.71
CA ASN A 324 20.47 40.91 26.93
C ASN A 324 20.46 42.44 26.71
N ILE A 325 19.66 42.93 25.77
CA ILE A 325 19.45 44.37 25.56
C ILE A 325 18.42 44.84 26.59
N THR A 326 18.74 45.82 27.44
CA THR A 326 17.80 46.25 28.48
C THR A 326 16.60 47.00 27.89
N PRO A 327 15.42 46.98 28.56
CA PRO A 327 14.24 47.66 28.05
C PRO A 327 14.44 49.18 27.92
N GLU A 328 15.14 49.82 28.87
CA GLU A 328 15.45 51.26 28.82
C GLU A 328 16.27 51.61 27.58
N LEU A 329 17.21 50.73 27.20
CA LEU A 329 18.06 50.91 26.05
C LEU A 329 17.29 50.67 24.75
N ALA A 330 16.58 49.55 24.64
CA ALA A 330 15.73 49.24 23.48
C ALA A 330 14.64 50.30 23.24
N ASN A 331 14.02 50.82 24.29
CA ASN A 331 12.95 51.80 24.19
C ASN A 331 13.44 53.18 23.71
N ARG A 332 14.68 53.58 24.04
CA ARG A 332 15.27 54.83 23.55
C ARG A 332 15.54 54.83 22.04
N TYR A 333 15.89 53.70 21.45
CA TYR A 333 16.02 53.58 19.98
C TYR A 333 14.66 53.63 19.28
N GLY A 334 13.63 53.06 19.91
CA GLY A 334 12.25 53.00 19.40
C GLY A 334 12.04 52.03 18.23
N SER A 335 10.78 51.71 17.95
CA SER A 335 10.34 50.65 17.01
C SER A 335 10.74 50.83 15.53
N ARG A 336 11.45 51.92 15.21
CA ARG A 336 12.01 52.19 13.88
C ARG A 336 13.15 51.22 13.50
N PHE A 337 13.81 50.61 14.47
CA PHE A 337 14.94 49.69 14.28
C PHE A 337 14.61 48.28 14.79
N SER A 338 15.09 47.22 14.14
CA SER A 338 14.94 45.86 14.66
C SER A 338 15.94 45.58 15.81
N PRO A 339 15.74 44.51 16.59
CA PRO A 339 16.71 44.05 17.59
C PRO A 339 18.13 43.88 17.04
N LYS A 340 18.28 43.41 15.79
CA LYS A 340 19.58 43.23 15.13
C LYS A 340 20.32 44.56 14.95
N THR A 341 19.60 45.59 14.49
CA THR A 341 20.15 46.93 14.24
C THR A 341 20.48 47.65 15.55
N ILE A 342 19.62 47.52 16.55
CA ILE A 342 19.86 48.05 17.89
C ILE A 342 21.08 47.39 18.54
N LYS A 343 21.22 46.07 18.44
CA LYS A 343 22.42 45.36 18.90
C LYS A 343 23.68 45.91 18.24
N HIS A 344 23.66 46.12 16.92
CA HIS A 344 24.80 46.68 16.20
C HIS A 344 25.15 48.11 16.64
N PHE A 345 24.14 48.97 16.86
CA PHE A 345 24.38 50.31 17.42
C PHE A 345 25.05 50.27 18.80
N ILE A 346 24.62 49.34 19.67
CA ILE A 346 25.19 49.13 21.00
C ILE A 346 26.65 48.64 20.90
N GLU A 347 26.92 47.64 20.05
CA GLU A 347 28.27 47.11 19.79
C GLU A 347 29.23 48.19 19.26
N LYS A 348 28.71 49.20 18.55
CA LYS A 348 29.45 50.34 18.00
C LYS A 348 29.48 51.57 18.91
N GLY A 349 28.81 51.55 20.06
CA GLY A 349 28.77 52.67 21.01
C GLY A 349 27.96 53.89 20.54
N PHE A 350 27.03 53.72 19.59
CA PHE A 350 26.09 54.79 19.25
C PHE A 350 25.12 55.02 20.42
N GLU A 351 24.91 56.28 20.79
CA GLU A 351 23.80 56.64 21.68
C GLU A 351 22.49 56.77 20.88
N PRO A 352 21.33 56.41 21.44
CA PRO A 352 20.04 56.47 20.73
C PRO A 352 19.73 57.84 20.10
N ASP A 353 20.11 58.92 20.78
CA ASP A 353 19.88 60.31 20.33
C ASP A 353 20.91 60.79 19.28
N LYS A 354 21.90 59.95 18.94
CA LYS A 354 22.98 60.20 17.97
C LYS A 354 22.96 59.24 16.78
N VAL A 355 21.88 58.47 16.61
CA VAL A 355 21.73 57.53 15.50
C VAL A 355 21.64 58.28 14.16
N PRO A 356 22.43 57.90 13.13
CA PRO A 356 22.38 58.55 11.81
C PRO A 356 20.98 58.46 11.18
N THR A 357 20.48 59.60 10.70
CA THR A 357 19.22 59.66 9.93
C THR A 357 19.52 59.48 8.45
N TYR A 358 18.90 58.48 7.82
CA TYR A 358 19.03 58.21 6.39
C TYR A 358 17.87 58.84 5.61
N ASN A 359 18.06 58.99 4.30
CA ASN A 359 17.04 59.53 3.41
C ASN A 359 15.73 58.70 3.50
N PRO A 360 14.53 59.34 3.64
CA PRO A 360 13.24 58.65 3.76
C PRO A 360 12.88 57.67 2.64
N ARG A 361 13.57 57.71 1.48
CA ARG A 361 13.43 56.70 0.41
C ARG A 361 13.83 55.28 0.84
N PHE A 362 14.56 55.15 1.94
CA PHE A 362 15.03 53.87 2.48
C PHE A 362 14.11 53.35 3.59
N GLY A 363 13.43 52.23 3.36
CA GLY A 363 12.67 51.51 4.39
C GLY A 363 13.55 50.84 5.45
N LYS A 364 12.93 50.28 6.50
CA LYS A 364 13.59 49.65 7.67
C LYS A 364 14.78 48.78 7.25
N GLU A 365 14.56 47.80 6.36
CA GLU A 365 15.58 46.86 5.85
C GLU A 365 16.80 47.53 5.19
N ALA A 366 16.59 48.57 4.38
CA ALA A 366 17.68 49.29 3.70
C ALA A 366 18.54 50.08 4.71
N VAL A 367 17.90 50.67 5.72
CA VAL A 367 18.60 51.33 6.82
C VAL A 367 19.39 50.30 7.65
N GLU A 368 18.85 49.11 7.90
CA GLU A 368 19.58 48.04 8.59
C GLU A 368 20.84 47.62 7.80
N LEU A 369 20.74 47.49 6.47
CA LEU A 369 21.87 47.17 5.61
C LEU A 369 23.00 48.21 5.72
N PHE A 370 22.67 49.50 5.62
CA PHE A 370 23.69 50.56 5.70
C PHE A 370 24.32 50.63 7.09
N VAL A 371 23.50 50.62 8.15
CA VAL A 371 23.94 50.69 9.54
C VAL A 371 24.87 49.52 9.88
N THR A 372 24.48 48.29 9.56
CA THR A 372 25.26 47.09 9.91
C THR A 372 26.56 46.94 9.12
N ASN A 373 26.82 47.84 8.16
CA ASN A 373 28.02 47.87 7.32
C ASN A 373 28.76 49.23 7.37
N ASP A 374 28.54 50.03 8.41
CA ASP A 374 29.22 51.32 8.64
C ASP A 374 29.08 52.35 7.49
N ILE A 375 28.00 52.29 6.71
CA ILE A 375 27.77 53.25 5.61
C ILE A 375 27.06 54.50 6.12
N SER A 376 27.71 55.66 6.01
CA SER A 376 27.11 56.93 6.44
C SER A 376 26.03 57.45 5.48
N PRO A 377 25.02 58.22 5.96
CA PRO A 377 24.02 58.85 5.10
C PRO A 377 24.64 59.68 3.95
N ALA A 378 25.70 60.44 4.24
CA ALA A 378 26.42 61.26 3.27
C ALA A 378 27.08 60.46 2.12
N GLN A 379 27.37 59.17 2.33
CA GLN A 379 27.80 58.28 1.24
C GLN A 379 26.60 57.79 0.42
N THR A 380 25.43 57.54 1.06
CA THR A 380 24.21 57.14 0.34
C THR A 380 23.58 58.26 -0.51
N GLU A 381 23.86 59.52 -0.17
CA GLU A 381 23.38 60.71 -0.90
C GLU A 381 24.15 61.00 -2.20
N GLN A 382 25.28 60.33 -2.43
CA GLN A 382 26.09 60.49 -3.66
C GLN A 382 25.50 59.74 -4.87
N PHE A 383 24.44 58.96 -4.67
CA PHE A 383 23.84 58.10 -5.68
C PHE A 383 22.41 58.53 -5.98
N SER A 384 22.05 58.57 -7.27
CA SER A 384 20.72 58.98 -7.70
C SER A 384 19.60 58.10 -7.13
N GLU A 385 18.35 58.59 -7.18
CA GLU A 385 17.16 57.83 -6.72
C GLU A 385 16.95 56.51 -7.48
N ARG A 386 17.61 56.34 -8.63
CA ARG A 386 17.56 55.13 -9.47
C ARG A 386 18.44 53.99 -8.95
N VAL A 387 19.33 54.25 -7.99
CA VAL A 387 20.26 53.27 -7.42
C VAL A 387 19.66 52.65 -6.16
N SER A 388 19.56 51.32 -6.12
CA SER A 388 19.01 50.54 -5.00
C SER A 388 19.91 50.61 -3.76
N ALA A 389 19.37 50.36 -2.56
CA ALA A 389 20.17 50.34 -1.33
C ALA A 389 21.31 49.31 -1.39
N ASN A 390 21.06 48.12 -1.97
CA ASN A 390 22.07 47.09 -2.16
C ASN A 390 23.17 47.54 -3.13
N ALA A 391 22.81 48.18 -4.24
CA ALA A 391 23.76 48.71 -5.20
C ALA A 391 24.62 49.83 -4.59
N ILE A 392 24.02 50.74 -3.82
CA ILE A 392 24.73 51.78 -3.05
C ILE A 392 25.75 51.15 -2.10
N TYR A 393 25.35 50.12 -1.34
CA TYR A 393 26.25 49.37 -0.46
C TYR A 393 27.45 48.79 -1.23
N VAL A 394 27.21 48.09 -2.34
CA VAL A 394 28.28 47.48 -3.16
C VAL A 394 29.19 48.54 -3.78
N MET A 395 28.65 49.64 -4.31
CA MET A 395 29.44 50.69 -4.95
C MET A 395 30.33 51.44 -3.95
N ILE A 396 29.83 51.73 -2.74
CA ILE A 396 30.60 52.37 -1.66
C ILE A 396 31.75 51.46 -1.20
N GLN A 397 31.49 50.18 -0.94
CA GLN A 397 32.50 49.19 -0.54
C GLN A 397 33.60 48.97 -1.60
N ARG A 398 33.39 49.44 -2.84
CA ARG A 398 34.30 49.26 -3.98
C ARG A 398 34.83 50.58 -4.56
N GLY A 399 34.46 51.73 -4.01
CA GLY A 399 34.94 53.05 -4.45
C GLY A 399 34.50 53.47 -5.85
N LEU A 400 33.29 53.06 -6.28
CA LEU A 400 32.78 53.32 -7.63
C LEU A 400 31.88 54.55 -7.72
N SER A 401 31.97 55.28 -8.83
CA SER A 401 31.08 56.40 -9.17
C SER A 401 30.03 55.99 -10.21
N GLU A 402 28.85 56.64 -10.17
CA GLU A 402 27.74 56.38 -11.11
C GLU A 402 28.13 56.62 -12.59
N THR A 403 29.12 57.48 -12.85
CA THR A 403 29.61 57.79 -14.22
C THR A 403 30.28 56.60 -14.93
N GLN A 404 30.90 55.68 -14.16
CA GLN A 404 31.61 54.51 -14.70
C GLN A 404 30.66 53.43 -15.26
N LEU A 405 29.36 53.61 -15.09
CA LEU A 405 28.31 52.73 -15.62
C LEU A 405 27.86 53.13 -17.04
N THR A 406 28.42 54.20 -17.60
CA THR A 406 28.09 54.67 -18.96
C THR A 406 28.69 53.76 -20.04
N GLY A 407 27.88 53.39 -21.03
CA GLY A 407 28.28 52.55 -22.18
C GLY A 407 27.87 51.07 -22.10
N PHE A 408 27.35 50.60 -20.97
CA PHE A 408 26.71 49.28 -20.83
C PHE A 408 25.36 49.22 -21.58
N ASP A 409 24.90 48.02 -21.96
CA ASP A 409 23.59 47.83 -22.62
C ASP A 409 22.46 48.48 -21.80
N PRO A 410 21.60 49.33 -22.40
CA PRO A 410 20.62 50.13 -21.68
C PRO A 410 19.51 49.31 -21.00
N ARG A 411 19.45 48.00 -21.22
CA ARG A 411 18.55 47.08 -20.49
C ARG A 411 19.08 46.66 -19.13
N LEU A 412 20.36 46.93 -18.81
CA LEU A 412 20.98 46.63 -17.52
C LEU A 412 20.54 47.65 -16.46
N SER A 413 20.24 47.19 -15.25
CA SER A 413 20.10 48.11 -14.11
C SER A 413 21.48 48.67 -13.70
N ALA A 414 21.49 49.80 -12.98
CA ALA A 414 22.74 50.37 -12.45
C ALA A 414 23.54 49.36 -11.60
N GLU A 415 22.85 48.55 -10.81
CA GLU A 415 23.42 47.45 -10.02
C GLU A 415 24.11 46.38 -10.90
N GLN A 416 23.46 46.00 -12.00
CA GLN A 416 23.98 45.01 -12.96
C GLN A 416 25.18 45.56 -13.75
N GLY A 417 25.14 46.83 -14.16
CA GLY A 417 26.27 47.51 -14.78
C GLY A 417 27.48 47.59 -13.84
N ALA A 418 27.25 47.90 -12.55
CA ALA A 418 28.32 48.01 -11.56
C ALA A 418 29.03 46.67 -11.31
N ASP A 419 28.27 45.58 -11.14
CA ASP A 419 28.83 44.23 -10.95
C ASP A 419 29.64 43.74 -12.17
N LEU A 420 29.18 44.05 -13.40
CA LEU A 420 29.93 43.73 -14.62
C LEU A 420 31.20 44.58 -14.76
N PHE A 421 31.14 45.87 -14.45
CA PHE A 421 32.31 46.76 -14.46
C PHE A 421 33.40 46.30 -13.48
N ILE A 422 33.03 45.90 -12.26
CA ILE A 422 33.95 45.33 -11.25
C ILE A 422 34.66 44.08 -11.79
N LYS A 423 33.96 43.26 -12.59
CA LYS A 423 34.49 42.03 -13.19
C LYS A 423 35.37 42.29 -14.42
N GLY A 424 35.67 43.55 -14.77
CA GLY A 424 36.51 43.92 -15.90
C GLY A 424 35.86 43.67 -17.26
N VAL A 425 34.52 43.58 -17.30
CA VAL A 425 33.76 43.35 -18.54
C VAL A 425 33.76 44.64 -19.37
N ASP A 426 34.31 44.57 -20.59
CA ASP A 426 34.18 45.66 -21.58
C ASP A 426 32.68 45.88 -21.86
N PRO A 427 32.13 47.11 -21.70
CA PRO A 427 30.73 47.39 -21.97
C PRO A 427 30.25 46.93 -23.35
N LYS A 428 31.13 46.90 -24.37
CA LYS A 428 30.82 46.37 -25.70
C LYS A 428 30.39 44.90 -25.71
N GLN A 429 30.88 44.08 -24.76
CA GLN A 429 30.48 42.68 -24.64
C GLN A 429 29.01 42.54 -24.25
N THR A 430 28.44 43.54 -23.56
CA THR A 430 27.03 43.53 -23.14
C THR A 430 26.06 43.89 -24.27
N ILE A 431 26.56 44.43 -25.38
CA ILE A 431 25.76 44.91 -26.51
C ILE A 431 25.65 43.81 -27.59
N GLY A 432 24.49 43.74 -28.26
CA GLY A 432 24.26 42.84 -29.41
C GLY A 432 23.50 41.55 -29.09
N PHE A 433 23.21 41.28 -27.81
CA PHE A 433 22.24 40.24 -27.44
C PHE A 433 20.85 40.60 -27.99
N ASN A 434 20.16 39.62 -28.59
CA ASN A 434 18.82 39.78 -29.15
C ASN A 434 17.85 40.46 -28.15
N ARG A 435 16.88 41.24 -28.65
CA ARG A 435 15.87 41.95 -27.85
C ARG A 435 15.09 41.04 -26.90
N ARG A 436 14.98 39.74 -27.20
CA ARG A 436 14.35 38.72 -26.32
C ARG A 436 15.02 38.52 -24.96
N PHE A 437 16.21 39.07 -24.75
CA PHE A 437 16.98 38.93 -23.51
C PHE A 437 16.92 40.21 -22.66
N THR A 438 16.66 40.06 -21.36
CA THR A 438 16.66 41.16 -20.39
C THR A 438 18.08 41.53 -19.97
N GLY A 439 18.27 42.68 -19.29
CA GLY A 439 19.55 43.00 -18.66
C GLY A 439 20.04 41.90 -17.70
N SER A 440 19.12 41.32 -16.92
CA SER A 440 19.43 40.19 -16.03
C SER A 440 19.92 38.95 -16.79
N ASP A 441 19.52 38.77 -18.05
CA ASP A 441 19.97 37.66 -18.88
C ASP A 441 21.34 37.92 -19.49
N ILE A 442 21.59 39.16 -19.92
CA ILE A 442 22.90 39.61 -20.39
C ILE A 442 23.97 39.37 -19.31
N VAL A 443 23.72 39.78 -18.05
CA VAL A 443 24.62 39.50 -16.92
C VAL A 443 24.95 38.01 -16.79
N LYS A 444 23.93 37.15 -16.89
CA LYS A 444 24.09 35.69 -16.75
C LYS A 444 24.85 35.08 -17.93
N PHE A 445 24.67 35.59 -19.16
CA PHE A 445 25.43 35.15 -20.33
C PHE A 445 26.91 35.54 -20.22
N ILE A 446 27.21 36.79 -19.85
CA ILE A 446 28.59 37.24 -19.62
C ILE A 446 29.26 36.41 -18.50
N ALA A 447 28.56 36.20 -17.38
CA ALA A 447 29.06 35.34 -16.30
C ALA A 447 29.21 33.85 -16.69
N ALA A 448 28.60 33.42 -17.79
CA ALA A 448 28.75 32.09 -18.39
C ALA A 448 29.76 32.05 -19.56
N ASN A 449 30.43 33.17 -19.85
CA ASN A 449 31.31 33.37 -21.01
C ASN A 449 30.62 33.14 -22.38
N ILE A 450 29.31 33.41 -22.44
CA ILE A 450 28.49 33.28 -23.65
C ILE A 450 28.37 34.66 -24.30
N ASN A 451 28.93 34.80 -25.50
CA ASN A 451 28.84 36.03 -26.28
C ASN A 451 27.50 36.13 -27.06
N PRO A 452 27.16 37.30 -27.63
CA PRO A 452 25.92 37.46 -28.39
C PRO A 452 25.75 36.49 -29.57
N SER A 453 26.81 36.18 -30.32
CA SER A 453 26.69 35.27 -31.48
C SER A 453 26.28 33.86 -31.08
N VAL A 454 26.82 33.34 -29.96
CA VAL A 454 26.45 32.05 -29.40
C VAL A 454 25.05 32.08 -28.79
N ALA A 455 24.72 33.10 -27.97
CA ALA A 455 23.40 33.22 -27.35
C ALA A 455 22.25 33.36 -28.36
N ASN A 456 22.52 34.00 -29.51
CA ASN A 456 21.53 34.24 -30.55
C ASN A 456 21.31 33.00 -31.47
N GLU A 457 22.13 31.95 -31.40
CA GLU A 457 22.00 30.73 -32.24
C GLU A 457 20.91 29.76 -31.73
N TYR A 458 20.70 29.75 -30.41
CA TYR A 458 19.72 28.90 -29.72
C TYR A 458 18.27 29.28 -30.06
N ASP A 459 17.39 28.28 -30.08
CA ASP A 459 15.96 28.44 -30.41
C ASP A 459 15.31 29.57 -29.58
N TYR A 460 14.49 30.38 -30.24
CA TYR A 460 13.89 31.60 -29.69
C TYR A 460 12.94 31.34 -28.51
N ARG A 461 12.47 30.10 -28.35
CA ARG A 461 11.60 29.63 -27.26
C ARG A 461 12.37 29.26 -25.99
N ILE A 462 13.71 29.19 -26.03
CA ILE A 462 14.55 28.79 -24.89
C ILE A 462 14.79 29.97 -23.94
N PRO A 463 14.41 29.89 -22.65
CA PRO A 463 14.70 30.94 -21.67
C PRO A 463 16.18 30.93 -21.27
N CYS A 464 16.74 32.12 -20.98
CA CYS A 464 18.15 32.35 -20.65
C CYS A 464 18.76 31.33 -19.66
N LYS A 465 18.09 31.11 -18.52
CA LYS A 465 18.55 30.16 -17.48
C LYS A 465 18.80 28.76 -18.04
N ARG A 466 18.01 28.34 -19.04
CA ARG A 466 18.15 27.03 -19.66
C ARG A 466 19.17 27.01 -20.79
N LEU A 467 19.25 28.07 -21.60
CA LEU A 467 20.30 28.25 -22.61
C LEU A 467 21.70 28.06 -22.00
N ILE A 468 21.98 28.75 -20.88
CA ILE A 468 23.26 28.63 -20.16
C ILE A 468 23.52 27.19 -19.69
N SER A 469 22.49 26.49 -19.22
CA SER A 469 22.60 25.09 -18.79
C SER A 469 22.92 24.15 -19.96
N LEU A 470 22.34 24.36 -21.14
CA LEU A 470 22.58 23.55 -22.33
C LEU A 470 23.99 23.81 -22.90
N HIS A 471 24.40 25.09 -22.96
CA HIS A 471 25.73 25.46 -23.42
C HIS A 471 26.84 24.85 -22.55
N LYS A 472 26.69 24.88 -21.22
CA LYS A 472 27.61 24.20 -20.28
C LYS A 472 27.61 22.66 -20.41
N GLN A 473 26.59 22.08 -21.02
CA GLN A 473 26.50 20.64 -21.33
C GLN A 473 27.07 20.30 -22.73
N GLY A 474 27.64 21.28 -23.45
CA GLY A 474 28.19 21.09 -24.79
C GLY A 474 27.13 21.05 -25.90
N ILE A 475 25.87 21.36 -25.59
CA ILE A 475 24.75 21.32 -26.54
C ILE A 475 24.72 22.65 -27.32
N MET A 476 24.91 22.58 -28.64
CA MET A 476 25.01 23.74 -29.55
C MET A 476 23.63 24.24 -30.00
N GLY A 477 23.53 25.51 -30.40
CA GLY A 477 22.26 26.16 -30.77
C GLY A 477 21.50 25.46 -31.88
N GLY A 478 22.20 24.96 -32.90
CA GLY A 478 21.62 24.14 -33.98
C GLY A 478 20.91 22.87 -33.50
N GLN A 479 21.39 22.21 -32.43
CA GLN A 479 20.78 20.99 -31.90
C GLN A 479 19.44 21.25 -31.20
N THR A 480 19.21 22.47 -30.73
CA THR A 480 18.00 22.81 -29.97
C THR A 480 16.78 23.12 -30.84
N LYS A 481 16.90 22.96 -32.17
CA LYS A 481 15.86 23.23 -33.16
C LYS A 481 15.08 21.95 -33.51
N GLY A 482 13.89 22.12 -34.06
CA GLY A 482 13.07 21.01 -34.55
C GLY A 482 12.25 20.27 -33.49
N PHE A 483 12.17 20.79 -32.26
CA PHE A 483 11.19 20.37 -31.27
C PHE A 483 9.80 20.95 -31.58
N ASP A 484 8.79 20.09 -31.61
CA ASP A 484 7.37 20.46 -31.61
C ASP A 484 6.91 21.10 -30.29
N GLN A 485 5.66 21.59 -30.23
CA GLN A 485 5.15 22.35 -29.10
C GLN A 485 5.05 21.57 -27.78
N ARG A 486 4.98 20.21 -27.81
CA ARG A 486 4.96 19.39 -26.57
C ARG A 486 6.22 19.59 -25.73
N PHE A 487 7.33 19.92 -26.36
CA PHE A 487 8.64 20.10 -25.74
C PHE A 487 8.91 21.55 -25.31
N SER A 488 7.87 22.22 -24.77
CA SER A 488 7.98 23.60 -24.30
C SER A 488 9.09 23.76 -23.25
N TRP A 489 9.92 24.79 -23.44
CA TRP A 489 11.03 25.12 -22.54
C TRP A 489 10.59 25.85 -21.26
N LEU A 490 9.28 26.06 -21.11
CA LEU A 490 8.62 26.75 -20.00
C LEU A 490 7.77 25.80 -19.15
N GLY A 491 7.85 24.48 -19.37
CA GLY A 491 7.01 23.48 -18.71
C GLY A 491 6.92 23.65 -17.20
N PHE A 492 5.68 23.70 -16.69
CA PHE A 492 5.37 23.74 -15.26
C PHE A 492 6.10 22.58 -14.53
N LEU A 493 6.59 22.86 -13.32
CA LEU A 493 7.26 21.89 -12.42
C LEU A 493 8.64 21.35 -12.84
N ASN A 494 9.61 22.27 -13.04
CA ASN A 494 11.02 22.11 -12.64
C ASN A 494 11.87 20.94 -13.23
N ARG A 495 11.33 20.07 -14.10
CA ARG A 495 12.05 18.96 -14.76
C ARG A 495 12.19 19.22 -16.25
N ASN A 496 13.37 19.68 -16.67
CA ASN A 496 13.63 20.02 -18.07
C ASN A 496 14.00 18.78 -18.92
N TRP A 497 13.00 18.02 -19.36
CA TRP A 497 13.19 16.81 -20.16
C TRP A 497 13.77 17.07 -21.55
N THR A 498 13.39 18.15 -22.24
CA THR A 498 13.90 18.53 -23.57
C THR A 498 15.44 18.57 -23.63
N GLY A 499 16.06 19.09 -22.58
CA GLY A 499 17.52 19.16 -22.42
C GLY A 499 18.15 17.83 -22.03
N SER A 500 17.44 17.00 -21.26
CA SER A 500 17.88 15.64 -20.95
C SER A 500 17.89 14.77 -22.21
N ILE A 501 16.87 14.90 -23.08
CA ILE A 501 16.80 14.24 -24.39
C ILE A 501 18.00 14.60 -25.27
N LEU A 502 18.33 15.90 -25.36
CA LEU A 502 19.50 16.38 -26.10
C LEU A 502 20.81 15.82 -25.52
N SER A 503 20.92 15.69 -24.19
CA SER A 503 22.11 15.12 -23.55
C SER A 503 22.27 13.61 -23.76
N GLU A 504 21.18 12.89 -24.05
CA GLU A 504 21.20 11.48 -24.49
C GLU A 504 21.47 11.35 -26.01
N GLY A 505 21.74 12.48 -26.71
CA GLY A 505 22.15 12.51 -28.12
C GLY A 505 21.00 12.62 -29.14
N TYR A 506 19.76 12.76 -28.71
CA TYR A 506 18.59 12.81 -29.59
C TYR A 506 18.24 14.26 -29.99
N SER A 507 18.04 14.49 -31.29
CA SER A 507 17.61 15.79 -31.82
C SER A 507 16.13 16.08 -31.54
N GLY A 508 15.72 17.34 -31.68
CA GLY A 508 14.31 17.72 -31.58
C GLY A 508 13.42 16.93 -32.54
N GLN A 509 13.86 16.72 -33.77
CA GLN A 509 13.14 15.90 -34.76
C GLN A 509 12.97 14.44 -34.31
N GLN A 510 13.97 13.85 -33.65
CA GLN A 510 13.89 12.47 -33.17
C GLN A 510 12.97 12.34 -31.94
N ALA A 511 12.94 13.34 -31.06
CA ALA A 511 11.99 13.41 -29.95
C ALA A 511 10.55 13.61 -30.45
N SER A 512 10.37 14.49 -31.44
CA SER A 512 9.07 14.77 -32.06
C SER A 512 8.51 13.61 -32.88
N ALA A 513 9.34 12.64 -33.28
CA ALA A 513 8.90 11.43 -33.99
C ALA A 513 8.10 10.45 -33.11
N TYR A 514 8.10 10.60 -31.78
CA TYR A 514 7.25 9.81 -30.89
C TYR A 514 5.81 10.29 -30.93
N HIS A 515 4.86 9.36 -31.02
CA HIS A 515 3.43 9.67 -30.93
C HIS A 515 3.09 10.62 -29.78
N TRP A 516 2.18 11.51 -30.09
CA TRP A 516 1.96 12.74 -29.36
C TRP A 516 1.46 12.57 -27.91
N PHE A 517 0.64 11.55 -27.65
CA PHE A 517 0.26 11.07 -26.30
C PHE A 517 1.44 10.85 -25.32
N PHE A 518 2.68 10.70 -25.80
CA PHE A 518 3.82 10.54 -24.91
C PHE A 518 4.34 11.89 -24.39
N SER A 519 4.22 12.08 -23.07
CA SER A 519 4.78 13.22 -22.35
C SER A 519 6.30 13.33 -22.53
N GLN A 520 6.86 14.53 -22.29
CA GLN A 520 8.31 14.73 -22.39
C GLN A 520 9.12 13.75 -21.50
N GLU A 521 8.59 13.39 -20.32
CA GLU A 521 9.18 12.40 -19.41
C GLU A 521 9.17 10.99 -20.02
N ALA A 522 8.07 10.61 -20.67
CA ALA A 522 7.97 9.33 -21.38
C ALA A 522 9.00 9.25 -22.51
N VAL A 523 9.05 10.27 -23.38
CA VAL A 523 9.98 10.32 -24.53
C VAL A 523 11.43 10.29 -24.07
N TYR A 524 11.81 11.05 -23.03
CA TYR A 524 13.16 10.97 -22.44
C TYR A 524 13.50 9.55 -21.97
N ASN A 525 12.59 8.90 -21.22
CA ASN A 525 12.84 7.55 -20.72
C ASN A 525 12.93 6.52 -21.86
N PHE A 526 12.13 6.67 -22.92
CA PHE A 526 12.25 5.83 -24.12
C PHE A 526 13.58 6.02 -24.85
N CYS A 527 14.00 7.27 -25.09
CA CYS A 527 15.29 7.61 -25.70
C CYS A 527 16.46 7.00 -24.91
N LYS A 528 16.48 7.21 -23.58
CA LYS A 528 17.48 6.67 -22.65
C LYS A 528 17.52 5.14 -22.59
N LYS A 529 16.40 4.47 -22.88
CA LYS A 529 16.28 3.01 -22.88
C LYS A 529 16.36 2.39 -24.29
N GLY A 530 16.59 3.18 -25.34
CA GLY A 530 16.66 2.71 -26.72
C GLY A 530 15.32 2.19 -27.29
N VAL A 531 14.18 2.64 -26.73
CA VAL A 531 12.84 2.24 -27.20
C VAL A 531 12.38 3.22 -28.27
N GLY A 532 12.53 2.87 -29.55
CA GLY A 532 12.09 3.74 -30.66
C GLY A 532 10.57 3.96 -30.71
N ALA A 533 10.14 5.08 -31.31
CA ALA A 533 8.74 5.54 -31.41
C ALA A 533 7.74 4.43 -31.77
N ILE A 534 7.93 3.79 -32.94
CA ILE A 534 7.08 2.69 -33.45
C ILE A 534 6.93 1.54 -32.41
N LYS A 535 7.99 1.22 -31.66
CA LYS A 535 7.94 0.18 -30.63
C LYS A 535 7.11 0.64 -29.43
N ALA A 536 7.31 1.88 -28.96
CA ALA A 536 6.52 2.45 -27.86
C ALA A 536 5.03 2.55 -28.21
N GLU A 537 4.70 3.00 -29.42
CA GLU A 537 3.33 3.14 -29.95
C GLU A 537 2.54 1.84 -29.93
N SER A 538 3.17 0.71 -30.22
CA SER A 538 2.51 -0.61 -30.25
C SER A 538 1.83 -1.01 -28.93
N TYR A 539 2.21 -0.40 -27.80
CA TYR A 539 1.65 -0.67 -26.47
C TYR A 539 0.44 0.21 -26.10
N LEU A 540 0.19 1.29 -26.85
CA LEU A 540 -0.96 2.14 -26.61
C LEU A 540 -2.30 1.42 -26.91
N PRO A 541 -3.43 1.92 -26.36
CA PRO A 541 -3.53 2.76 -25.16
C PRO A 541 -3.41 1.97 -23.84
N HIS A 542 -2.99 0.69 -23.86
CA HIS A 542 -3.27 -0.26 -22.77
C HIS A 542 -2.26 -0.23 -21.61
N PHE A 543 -1.10 0.40 -21.80
CA PHE A 543 -0.03 0.46 -20.81
C PHE A 543 0.44 1.90 -20.62
N ARG A 544 0.73 2.28 -19.37
CA ARG A 544 1.32 3.60 -19.06
C ARG A 544 2.78 3.62 -19.50
N PHE A 545 3.35 4.80 -19.74
CA PHE A 545 4.72 4.93 -20.28
C PHE A 545 5.82 4.22 -19.46
N VAL A 546 5.70 4.19 -18.12
CA VAL A 546 6.62 3.46 -17.24
C VAL A 546 6.56 1.95 -17.52
N ASP A 547 5.35 1.43 -17.66
CA ASP A 547 5.08 0.03 -17.94
C ASP A 547 5.54 -0.35 -19.36
N ILE A 548 5.39 0.56 -20.34
CA ILE A 548 5.91 0.40 -21.71
C ILE A 548 7.44 0.25 -21.70
N CYS A 549 8.16 1.05 -20.90
CA CYS A 549 9.61 0.91 -20.76
C CYS A 549 9.98 -0.50 -20.27
N ASP A 550 9.36 -0.97 -19.20
CA ASP A 550 9.63 -2.29 -18.63
C ASP A 550 9.27 -3.44 -19.61
N LEU A 551 8.13 -3.38 -20.30
CA LEU A 551 7.76 -4.38 -21.32
C LEU A 551 8.71 -4.37 -22.51
N ALA A 552 9.08 -3.19 -23.02
CA ALA A 552 9.92 -3.03 -24.20
C ALA A 552 11.37 -3.47 -23.96
N ILE A 553 11.95 -3.16 -22.79
CA ILE A 553 13.29 -3.60 -22.37
C ILE A 553 13.35 -5.13 -22.25
N ASN A 554 12.27 -5.74 -21.74
CA ASN A 554 12.18 -7.18 -21.57
C ASN A 554 11.66 -7.92 -22.83
N ASN A 555 11.55 -7.22 -23.97
CA ASN A 555 11.13 -7.73 -25.27
C ASN A 555 9.77 -8.46 -25.27
N ILE A 556 8.84 -8.01 -24.43
CA ILE A 556 7.49 -8.57 -24.33
C ILE A 556 6.58 -7.83 -25.31
N PRO A 557 6.07 -8.47 -26.39
CA PRO A 557 5.21 -7.80 -27.35
C PRO A 557 3.92 -7.29 -26.70
N ALA A 558 3.44 -6.12 -27.12
CA ALA A 558 2.21 -5.53 -26.59
C ALA A 558 1.01 -6.49 -26.61
N VAL A 559 0.85 -7.27 -27.68
CA VAL A 559 -0.20 -8.30 -27.81
C VAL A 559 -0.12 -9.31 -26.66
N LYS A 560 1.06 -9.90 -26.42
CA LYS A 560 1.25 -10.89 -25.35
C LYS A 560 1.09 -10.29 -23.95
N ALA A 561 1.46 -9.03 -23.75
CA ALA A 561 1.26 -8.35 -22.48
C ALA A 561 -0.24 -8.15 -22.16
N LYS A 562 -1.08 -7.90 -23.18
CA LYS A 562 -2.54 -7.69 -23.03
C LYS A 562 -3.32 -8.96 -22.69
N GLU A 563 -2.76 -10.14 -22.92
CA GLU A 563 -3.42 -11.41 -22.60
C GLU A 563 -3.47 -11.72 -21.09
N TYR A 564 -2.56 -11.13 -20.29
CA TYR A 564 -2.52 -11.36 -18.84
C TYR A 564 -3.70 -10.67 -18.15
N ALA A 565 -4.30 -11.34 -17.16
CA ALA A 565 -5.44 -10.80 -16.41
C ALA A 565 -5.09 -9.47 -15.72
N PRO A 566 -6.01 -8.49 -15.62
CA PRO A 566 -5.73 -7.13 -15.12
C PRO A 566 -5.12 -7.05 -13.71
N ARG A 567 -5.27 -8.10 -12.90
CA ARG A 567 -4.65 -8.24 -11.57
C ARG A 567 -3.11 -8.28 -11.60
N PHE A 568 -2.50 -8.66 -12.71
CA PHE A 568 -1.05 -8.78 -12.81
C PHE A 568 -0.42 -7.43 -13.16
N SER A 569 0.39 -6.90 -12.25
CA SER A 569 1.19 -5.71 -12.55
C SER A 569 2.22 -6.01 -13.64
N VAL A 570 2.70 -4.98 -14.34
CA VAL A 570 3.68 -5.16 -15.43
C VAL A 570 5.00 -5.79 -14.95
N LYS A 571 5.40 -5.54 -13.71
CA LYS A 571 6.56 -6.22 -13.08
C LYS A 571 6.34 -7.73 -12.93
N GLU A 572 5.10 -8.14 -12.67
CA GLU A 572 4.71 -9.54 -12.56
C GLU A 572 4.59 -10.20 -13.92
N ILE A 573 4.00 -9.52 -14.91
CA ILE A 573 3.99 -9.93 -16.33
C ILE A 573 5.42 -10.18 -16.82
N VAL A 574 6.35 -9.26 -16.55
CA VAL A 574 7.78 -9.41 -16.90
C VAL A 574 8.40 -10.65 -16.27
N LEU A 575 8.08 -10.93 -15.00
CA LEU A 575 8.67 -12.04 -14.25
C LEU A 575 8.07 -13.40 -14.68
N LEU A 576 6.77 -13.44 -14.98
CA LEU A 576 6.07 -14.60 -15.56
C LEU A 576 6.58 -14.90 -16.97
N HIS A 577 6.70 -13.88 -17.83
CA HIS A 577 7.19 -14.05 -19.20
C HIS A 577 8.63 -14.57 -19.24
N LYS A 578 9.52 -14.04 -18.39
CA LYS A 578 10.89 -14.55 -18.21
C LYS A 578 10.95 -15.99 -17.69
N ALA A 579 9.90 -16.45 -17.01
CA ALA A 579 9.78 -17.84 -16.56
C ALA A 579 9.13 -18.76 -17.61
N GLY A 580 8.85 -18.28 -18.83
CA GLY A 580 8.20 -19.04 -19.90
C GLY A 580 6.69 -19.20 -19.73
N VAL A 581 6.08 -18.48 -18.78
CA VAL A 581 4.67 -18.61 -18.42
C VAL A 581 3.81 -17.77 -19.36
N THR A 582 2.93 -18.42 -20.12
CA THR A 582 1.94 -17.72 -20.95
C THR A 582 0.84 -17.09 -20.09
N ALA A 583 0.18 -16.07 -20.62
CA ALA A 583 -0.93 -15.42 -19.95
C ALA A 583 -2.08 -16.38 -19.61
N HIS A 584 -2.50 -17.20 -20.58
CA HIS A 584 -3.51 -18.24 -20.39
C HIS A 584 -3.22 -19.13 -19.17
N LEU A 585 -1.96 -19.61 -19.04
CA LEU A 585 -1.51 -20.40 -17.91
C LEU A 585 -1.57 -19.60 -16.59
N ALA A 586 -1.03 -18.38 -16.55
CA ALA A 586 -1.03 -17.52 -15.37
C ALA A 586 -2.45 -17.13 -14.89
N ASN A 587 -3.39 -16.98 -15.83
CA ASN A 587 -4.77 -16.58 -15.56
C ASN A 587 -5.56 -17.70 -14.83
N GLY A 588 -5.19 -18.98 -14.99
CA GLY A 588 -5.86 -20.13 -14.36
C GLY A 588 -5.73 -20.25 -12.82
N TYR A 589 -4.91 -19.40 -12.18
CA TYR A 589 -4.74 -19.38 -10.72
C TYR A 589 -5.63 -18.33 -10.04
N TYR A 590 -5.89 -18.47 -8.73
CA TYR A 590 -6.61 -17.47 -7.91
C TYR A 590 -5.64 -16.61 -7.07
N ASP A 591 -6.12 -15.46 -6.58
CA ASP A 591 -5.26 -14.32 -6.23
C ASP A 591 -4.41 -14.45 -4.95
N ALA A 592 -4.65 -15.46 -4.09
CA ALA A 592 -3.83 -15.64 -2.88
C ALA A 592 -2.65 -16.62 -3.03
N ILE A 593 -2.22 -16.91 -4.27
CA ILE A 593 -0.92 -17.55 -4.53
C ILE A 593 0.13 -16.46 -4.81
N PRO A 594 1.20 -16.36 -4.00
CA PRO A 594 2.29 -15.41 -4.26
C PRO A 594 2.98 -15.67 -5.60
N LEU A 595 3.32 -14.61 -6.34
CA LEU A 595 4.02 -14.67 -7.64
C LEU A 595 5.23 -15.62 -7.67
N ARG A 596 6.05 -15.62 -6.62
CA ARG A 596 7.25 -16.49 -6.53
C ARG A 596 6.88 -17.98 -6.48
N SER A 597 5.74 -18.32 -5.88
CA SER A 597 5.18 -19.67 -5.85
C SER A 597 4.58 -20.03 -7.21
N LEU A 598 3.85 -19.10 -7.83
CA LEU A 598 3.28 -19.25 -9.18
C LEU A 598 4.37 -19.59 -10.22
N VAL A 599 5.49 -18.89 -10.20
CA VAL A 599 6.64 -19.15 -11.08
C VAL A 599 7.31 -20.50 -10.81
N ALA A 600 7.33 -20.96 -9.56
CA ALA A 600 7.85 -22.28 -9.20
C ALA A 600 6.93 -23.41 -9.70
N LEU A 601 5.61 -23.22 -9.66
CA LEU A 601 4.61 -24.17 -10.18
C LEU A 601 4.84 -24.44 -11.67
N PHE A 602 4.94 -23.38 -12.49
CA PHE A 602 5.13 -23.55 -13.93
C PHE A 602 6.46 -24.18 -14.31
N LYS A 603 7.54 -23.92 -13.55
CA LYS A 603 8.82 -24.61 -13.74
C LYS A 603 8.77 -26.10 -13.44
N LEU A 604 7.75 -26.57 -12.70
CA LEU A 604 7.48 -27.99 -12.43
C LEU A 604 6.42 -28.59 -13.37
N GLY A 605 5.95 -27.82 -14.37
CA GLY A 605 4.91 -28.21 -15.32
C GLY A 605 3.47 -28.09 -14.80
N ILE A 606 3.26 -27.41 -13.67
CA ILE A 606 1.97 -27.34 -12.98
C ILE A 606 1.16 -26.14 -13.49
N SER A 607 -0.12 -26.34 -13.81
CA SER A 607 -1.05 -25.28 -14.24
C SER A 607 -2.27 -25.17 -13.31
N GLY A 608 -2.88 -23.99 -13.25
CA GLY A 608 -4.01 -23.71 -12.35
C GLY A 608 -5.26 -24.53 -12.68
N GLU A 609 -5.41 -24.90 -13.95
CA GLU A 609 -6.51 -25.73 -14.47
C GLU A 609 -6.50 -27.15 -13.87
N THR A 610 -5.32 -27.66 -13.50
CA THR A 610 -5.19 -28.98 -12.85
C THR A 610 -5.48 -28.97 -11.35
N ILE A 611 -5.65 -27.79 -10.73
CA ILE A 611 -5.79 -27.66 -9.26
C ILE A 611 -7.12 -26.97 -8.90
N PRO A 612 -8.04 -27.61 -8.16
CA PRO A 612 -9.24 -26.98 -7.59
C PRO A 612 -8.91 -25.74 -6.75
N LYS A 613 -9.70 -24.67 -6.94
CA LYS A 613 -9.45 -23.33 -6.36
C LYS A 613 -9.32 -23.33 -4.82
N ASP A 614 -10.05 -24.20 -4.14
CA ASP A 614 -9.98 -24.43 -2.70
C ASP A 614 -8.62 -25.00 -2.26
N LYS A 615 -8.07 -25.95 -3.02
CA LYS A 615 -6.76 -26.56 -2.76
C LYS A 615 -5.59 -25.67 -3.16
N GLN A 616 -5.76 -24.81 -4.16
CA GLN A 616 -4.72 -23.87 -4.61
C GLN A 616 -4.18 -23.02 -3.43
N LYS A 617 -4.99 -22.72 -2.40
CA LYS A 617 -4.57 -22.03 -1.16
C LYS A 617 -3.45 -22.71 -0.37
N ASN A 618 -3.44 -24.04 -0.33
CA ASN A 618 -2.44 -24.81 0.42
C ASN A 618 -1.18 -25.13 -0.43
N MET A 619 -1.20 -24.79 -1.73
CA MET A 619 -0.16 -25.17 -2.68
C MET A 619 1.21 -24.50 -2.39
N THR A 620 1.23 -23.33 -1.75
CA THR A 620 2.48 -22.67 -1.33
C THR A 620 3.32 -23.56 -0.39
N ARG A 621 2.69 -24.27 0.55
CA ARG A 621 3.38 -25.19 1.48
C ARG A 621 3.99 -26.39 0.75
N VAL A 622 3.22 -26.93 -0.19
CA VAL A 622 3.63 -28.04 -1.05
C VAL A 622 4.86 -27.66 -1.88
N LEU A 623 4.86 -26.47 -2.47
CA LEU A 623 5.97 -25.95 -3.27
C LEU A 623 7.25 -25.76 -2.47
N ASP A 624 7.18 -25.24 -1.24
CA ASP A 624 8.38 -25.06 -0.42
C ASP A 624 9.10 -26.38 -0.13
N LYS A 625 8.37 -27.50 0.01
CA LYS A 625 8.97 -28.84 0.14
C LYS A 625 9.45 -29.42 -1.19
N ILE A 626 8.72 -29.18 -2.30
CA ILE A 626 9.08 -29.72 -3.62
C ILE A 626 10.24 -28.96 -4.28
N LYS A 627 10.49 -27.69 -3.94
CA LYS A 627 11.63 -26.88 -4.42
C LYS A 627 13.01 -27.52 -4.21
N GLY A 628 13.15 -28.45 -3.27
CA GLY A 628 14.40 -29.18 -3.03
C GLY A 628 14.73 -30.23 -4.09
N PHE A 629 13.72 -30.75 -4.82
CA PHE A 629 13.92 -31.76 -5.86
C PHE A 629 14.36 -31.11 -7.17
N ASN A 630 15.28 -31.76 -7.91
CA ASN A 630 15.77 -31.24 -9.20
C ASN A 630 14.63 -31.18 -10.25
N PRO A 631 14.25 -29.99 -10.75
CA PRO A 631 13.15 -29.83 -11.71
C PRO A 631 13.31 -30.64 -13.00
N GLU A 632 14.54 -30.85 -13.47
CA GLU A 632 14.79 -31.61 -14.71
C GLU A 632 14.53 -33.13 -14.55
N ALA A 633 14.48 -33.62 -13.31
CA ALA A 633 14.25 -35.03 -12.99
C ALA A 633 12.82 -35.31 -12.48
N VAL A 634 11.99 -34.26 -12.34
CA VAL A 634 10.68 -34.28 -11.67
C VAL A 634 9.61 -33.74 -12.61
N CYS A 635 8.58 -34.53 -12.90
CA CYS A 635 7.35 -34.05 -13.51
C CYS A 635 6.21 -34.22 -12.51
N TYR A 636 5.51 -33.15 -12.17
CA TYR A 636 4.29 -33.22 -11.37
C TYR A 636 3.14 -33.77 -12.21
N LEU A 637 2.33 -34.66 -11.62
CA LEU A 637 1.20 -35.28 -12.32
C LEU A 637 -0.16 -34.88 -11.71
N ASP A 638 -0.31 -34.84 -10.38
CA ASP A 638 -1.59 -34.56 -9.70
C ASP A 638 -1.44 -34.25 -8.19
N HIS A 639 -2.50 -33.71 -7.55
CA HIS A 639 -2.66 -33.56 -6.09
C HIS A 639 -3.77 -34.47 -5.52
N GLY A 640 -3.37 -35.36 -4.61
CA GLY A 640 -4.29 -35.96 -3.65
C GLY A 640 -4.64 -34.99 -2.52
N GLY A 641 -5.65 -35.31 -1.70
CA GLY A 641 -6.09 -34.44 -0.59
C GLY A 641 -5.00 -34.09 0.44
N HIS A 642 -3.99 -34.95 0.61
CA HIS A 642 -2.84 -34.76 1.53
C HIS A 642 -1.49 -35.17 0.91
N GLY A 643 -1.39 -35.25 -0.42
CA GLY A 643 -0.19 -35.75 -1.08
C GLY A 643 -0.07 -35.35 -2.55
N VAL A 644 1.12 -35.51 -3.11
CA VAL A 644 1.47 -35.09 -4.47
C VAL A 644 2.01 -36.27 -5.26
N LEU A 645 1.52 -36.44 -6.48
CA LEU A 645 2.05 -37.42 -7.42
C LEU A 645 3.17 -36.79 -8.25
N LEU A 646 4.39 -37.31 -8.10
CA LEU A 646 5.56 -36.93 -8.88
C LEU A 646 6.07 -38.11 -9.72
N ARG A 647 6.47 -37.83 -10.96
CA ARG A 647 7.28 -38.73 -11.77
C ARG A 647 8.76 -38.39 -11.61
N LEU A 648 9.51 -39.26 -10.94
CA LEU A 648 10.96 -39.12 -10.72
C LEU A 648 11.71 -40.12 -11.60
N LYS A 649 12.60 -39.62 -12.47
CA LYS A 649 13.44 -40.46 -13.37
C LYS A 649 12.63 -41.55 -14.12
N GLY A 650 11.44 -41.18 -14.61
CA GLY A 650 10.56 -42.05 -15.39
C GLY A 650 9.57 -42.91 -14.60
N ARG A 651 9.66 -42.99 -13.26
CA ARG A 651 8.74 -43.75 -12.38
C ARG A 651 7.84 -42.84 -11.55
N ASN A 652 6.63 -43.28 -11.23
CA ASN A 652 5.65 -42.51 -10.45
C ASN A 652 5.77 -42.80 -8.95
N PHE A 653 5.72 -41.75 -8.13
CA PHE A 653 5.83 -41.80 -6.67
C PHE A 653 4.79 -40.87 -6.02
N ALA A 654 4.18 -41.33 -4.93
CA ALA A 654 3.33 -40.49 -4.09
C ALA A 654 4.16 -39.87 -2.96
N LEU A 655 4.07 -38.54 -2.79
CA LEU A 655 4.71 -37.80 -1.70
C LEU A 655 3.66 -37.37 -0.68
N LYS A 656 3.82 -37.79 0.58
CA LYS A 656 2.98 -37.31 1.70
C LYS A 656 3.63 -36.11 2.37
N ILE A 657 2.88 -35.02 2.49
CA ILE A 657 3.34 -33.74 3.07
C ILE A 657 2.42 -33.39 4.23
N SER A 658 3.00 -33.27 5.44
CA SER A 658 2.31 -32.79 6.65
C SER A 658 3.00 -31.55 7.21
N ASP A 659 2.27 -30.71 7.95
CA ASP A 659 2.82 -29.55 8.64
C ASP A 659 3.54 -29.93 9.95
N GLU A 660 3.16 -31.06 10.57
CA GLU A 660 3.75 -31.55 11.82
C GLU A 660 4.98 -32.42 11.56
N GLN A 661 6.17 -31.82 11.63
CA GLN A 661 7.45 -32.51 11.37
C GLN A 661 7.72 -33.70 12.32
N GLN A 662 7.18 -33.66 13.54
CA GLN A 662 7.39 -34.73 14.52
C GLN A 662 6.66 -36.00 14.09
N ASP A 663 5.39 -35.88 13.69
CA ASP A 663 4.58 -37.01 13.19
C ASP A 663 5.19 -37.62 11.92
N GLN A 664 5.68 -36.79 10.99
CA GLN A 664 6.38 -37.30 9.79
C GLN A 664 7.61 -38.14 10.15
N LYS A 665 8.38 -37.75 11.18
CA LYS A 665 9.57 -38.49 11.63
C LYS A 665 9.22 -39.79 12.33
N GLU A 666 8.17 -39.81 13.15
CA GLU A 666 7.70 -41.07 13.76
C GLU A 666 7.15 -42.04 12.71
N GLU A 667 6.35 -41.55 11.75
CA GLU A 667 5.86 -42.35 10.62
C GLU A 667 7.02 -42.93 9.79
N ALA A 668 8.03 -42.11 9.47
CA ALA A 668 9.22 -42.54 8.73
C ALA A 668 9.99 -43.65 9.47
N LYS A 669 10.14 -43.57 10.80
CA LYS A 669 10.79 -44.63 11.60
C LYS A 669 10.01 -45.94 11.53
N ILE A 670 8.68 -45.89 11.65
CA ILE A 670 7.80 -47.07 11.55
C ILE A 670 7.93 -47.72 10.17
N LEU A 671 7.80 -46.93 9.09
CA LEU A 671 7.88 -47.43 7.72
C LEU A 671 9.26 -47.98 7.36
N THR A 672 10.32 -47.32 7.82
CA THR A 672 11.71 -47.80 7.65
C THR A 672 11.90 -49.17 8.32
N LYS A 673 11.41 -49.33 9.56
CA LYS A 673 11.46 -50.61 10.28
C LYS A 673 10.78 -51.75 9.53
N ILE A 674 9.61 -51.48 8.92
CA ILE A 674 8.90 -52.46 8.09
C ILE A 674 9.71 -52.78 6.82
N GLY A 675 10.18 -51.74 6.11
CA GLY A 675 10.96 -51.90 4.88
C GLY A 675 12.24 -52.72 5.08
N ASP A 676 13.04 -52.39 6.09
CA ASP A 676 14.30 -53.07 6.40
C ASP A 676 14.09 -54.53 6.82
N TYR A 677 13.03 -54.82 7.58
CA TYR A 677 12.71 -56.19 7.99
C TYR A 677 12.50 -57.14 6.79
N TYR A 678 11.75 -56.70 5.78
CA TYR A 678 11.50 -57.48 4.57
C TYR A 678 12.69 -57.47 3.61
N LYS A 679 13.35 -56.32 3.45
CA LYS A 679 14.56 -56.17 2.63
C LYS A 679 15.69 -57.10 3.10
N ALA A 680 15.90 -57.23 4.42
CA ALA A 680 16.88 -58.15 5.00
C ALA A 680 16.58 -59.64 4.73
N ARG A 681 15.35 -59.98 4.28
CA ARG A 681 14.93 -61.33 3.88
C ARG A 681 14.83 -61.51 2.37
N ASN A 682 15.28 -60.53 1.58
CA ASN A 682 15.07 -60.43 0.14
C ASN A 682 13.58 -60.54 -0.27
N GLN A 683 12.70 -60.03 0.58
CA GLN A 683 11.24 -60.04 0.43
C GLN A 683 10.70 -58.60 0.34
N ARG A 684 9.41 -58.47 0.08
CA ARG A 684 8.66 -57.21 0.18
C ARG A 684 7.34 -57.49 0.91
N PRO A 685 6.81 -56.53 1.70
CA PRO A 685 5.42 -56.61 2.13
C PRO A 685 4.51 -56.59 0.90
N ARG A 686 3.41 -57.34 0.95
CA ARG A 686 2.42 -57.47 -0.13
C ARG A 686 1.25 -56.52 0.04
N HIS A 687 0.90 -56.20 1.28
CA HIS A 687 -0.31 -55.46 1.64
C HIS A 687 -0.02 -54.15 2.37
N ILE A 688 1.22 -53.64 2.29
CA ILE A 688 1.64 -52.35 2.84
C ILE A 688 2.29 -51.55 1.72
N VAL A 689 1.93 -50.27 1.58
CA VAL A 689 2.56 -49.37 0.60
C VAL A 689 4.07 -49.31 0.80
N ARG A 690 4.82 -49.37 -0.31
CA ARG A 690 6.27 -49.29 -0.25
C ARG A 690 6.74 -47.87 0.03
N PHE A 691 7.43 -47.69 1.13
CA PHE A 691 8.17 -46.47 1.47
C PHE A 691 9.59 -46.50 0.89
N HIS A 692 10.09 -45.36 0.40
CA HIS A 692 11.43 -45.17 -0.16
C HIS A 692 12.34 -44.26 0.67
N GLY A 693 11.82 -43.65 1.74
CA GLY A 693 12.56 -42.75 2.61
C GLY A 693 11.96 -41.33 2.69
N GLU A 694 12.55 -40.51 3.54
CA GLU A 694 12.27 -39.08 3.63
C GLU A 694 13.15 -38.31 2.63
N GLN A 695 12.54 -37.37 1.91
CA GLN A 695 13.21 -36.44 1.01
C GLN A 695 12.60 -35.04 1.24
N HIS A 696 13.41 -34.05 1.60
CA HIS A 696 12.97 -32.64 1.79
C HIS A 696 11.70 -32.48 2.66
N SER A 697 11.64 -33.19 3.80
CA SER A 697 10.47 -33.21 4.71
C SER A 697 9.15 -33.68 4.07
N ALA A 698 9.25 -34.52 3.05
CA ALA A 698 8.17 -35.31 2.48
C ALA A 698 8.50 -36.81 2.56
N LEU A 699 7.48 -37.63 2.80
CA LEU A 699 7.60 -39.09 2.82
C LEU A 699 7.32 -39.63 1.41
N VAL A 700 8.25 -40.41 0.84
CA VAL A 700 8.16 -40.89 -0.54
C VAL A 700 7.69 -42.34 -0.59
N PHE A 701 6.65 -42.61 -1.39
CA PHE A 701 6.00 -43.91 -1.55
C PHE A 701 5.93 -44.34 -3.02
N ASP A 702 5.86 -45.65 -3.30
CA ASP A 702 5.37 -46.13 -4.60
C ASP A 702 3.98 -45.53 -4.88
N TYR A 703 3.74 -45.06 -6.11
CA TYR A 703 2.40 -44.69 -6.53
C TYR A 703 1.52 -45.94 -6.69
N ILE A 704 0.30 -45.88 -6.16
CA ILE A 704 -0.72 -46.91 -6.31
C ILE A 704 -1.75 -46.39 -7.31
N ASP A 705 -1.79 -46.99 -8.52
CA ASP A 705 -2.91 -46.78 -9.44
C ASP A 705 -4.13 -47.55 -8.89
N GLY A 706 -5.09 -46.82 -8.36
CA GLY A 706 -6.20 -47.37 -7.60
C GLY A 706 -7.07 -46.30 -6.98
N VAL A 707 -8.07 -46.74 -6.22
CA VAL A 707 -8.98 -45.87 -5.45
C VAL A 707 -8.94 -46.25 -3.97
N SER A 708 -9.47 -45.42 -3.08
CA SER A 708 -9.62 -45.83 -1.68
C SER A 708 -10.67 -46.94 -1.55
N LEU A 709 -10.58 -47.77 -0.50
CA LEU A 709 -11.60 -48.78 -0.21
C LEU A 709 -12.97 -48.15 0.07
N GLU A 710 -12.99 -46.93 0.61
CA GLU A 710 -14.22 -46.13 0.78
C GLU A 710 -14.90 -45.89 -0.58
N ASP A 711 -14.18 -45.31 -1.54
CA ASP A 711 -14.70 -45.05 -2.88
C ASP A 711 -15.07 -46.35 -3.61
N TYR A 712 -14.26 -47.40 -3.46
CA TYR A 712 -14.49 -48.71 -4.06
C TYR A 712 -15.80 -49.35 -3.59
N VAL A 713 -16.08 -49.31 -2.27
CA VAL A 713 -17.32 -49.82 -1.67
C VAL A 713 -18.53 -48.95 -2.05
N ILE A 714 -18.37 -47.65 -2.21
CA ILE A 714 -19.46 -46.77 -2.66
C ILE A 714 -19.85 -47.10 -4.09
N GLN A 715 -18.86 -47.15 -5.00
CA GLN A 715 -19.04 -47.32 -6.44
C GLN A 715 -19.47 -48.73 -6.86
N ASN A 716 -19.14 -49.77 -6.08
CA ASN A 716 -19.39 -51.16 -6.44
C ASN A 716 -20.34 -51.84 -5.45
N GLN A 717 -20.94 -52.98 -5.85
CA GLN A 717 -21.60 -53.89 -4.93
C GLN A 717 -20.68 -55.10 -4.73
N LEU A 718 -20.21 -55.32 -3.50
CA LEU A 718 -19.23 -56.37 -3.23
C LEU A 718 -19.90 -57.72 -2.99
N THR A 719 -19.36 -58.76 -3.62
CA THR A 719 -19.73 -60.16 -3.34
C THR A 719 -19.07 -60.66 -2.04
N GLU A 720 -19.57 -61.76 -1.49
CA GLU A 720 -18.93 -62.44 -0.33
C GLU A 720 -17.44 -62.71 -0.57
N GLU A 721 -17.09 -63.19 -1.76
CA GLU A 721 -15.70 -63.46 -2.16
C GLU A 721 -14.85 -62.19 -2.18
N ASN A 722 -15.38 -61.05 -2.68
CA ASN A 722 -14.64 -59.78 -2.64
C ASN A 722 -14.43 -59.29 -1.20
N VAL A 723 -15.46 -59.36 -0.35
CA VAL A 723 -15.39 -58.96 1.06
C VAL A 723 -14.37 -59.83 1.83
N LEU A 724 -14.36 -61.14 1.59
CA LEU A 724 -13.39 -62.06 2.19
C LEU A 724 -11.97 -61.84 1.67
N SER A 725 -11.79 -61.70 0.36
CA SER A 725 -10.48 -61.50 -0.28
C SER A 725 -9.82 -60.18 0.15
N ILE A 726 -10.56 -59.07 0.10
CA ILE A 726 -10.09 -57.76 0.57
C ILE A 726 -9.84 -57.79 2.08
N GLY A 727 -10.78 -58.34 2.86
CA GLY A 727 -10.64 -58.48 4.32
C GLY A 727 -9.42 -59.30 4.73
N LYS A 728 -9.09 -60.35 3.98
CA LYS A 728 -7.90 -61.17 4.16
C LYS A 728 -6.63 -60.40 3.87
N GLY A 729 -6.55 -59.67 2.74
CA GLY A 729 -5.38 -58.85 2.42
C GLY A 729 -5.12 -57.76 3.47
N ILE A 730 -6.16 -57.08 3.97
CA ILE A 730 -6.06 -56.11 5.08
C ILE A 730 -5.48 -56.79 6.33
N LEU A 731 -5.99 -57.97 6.70
CA LEU A 731 -5.50 -58.73 7.85
C LEU A 731 -4.04 -59.19 7.66
N GLU A 732 -3.67 -59.61 6.46
CA GLU A 732 -2.32 -60.00 6.11
C GLU A 732 -1.36 -58.80 6.19
N GLY A 733 -1.76 -57.59 5.76
CA GLY A 733 -0.98 -56.36 5.97
C GLY A 733 -0.74 -56.03 7.45
N LEU A 734 -1.76 -56.21 8.31
CA LEU A 734 -1.59 -56.05 9.76
C LEU A 734 -0.63 -57.12 10.35
N ILE A 735 -0.65 -58.35 9.82
CA ILE A 735 0.30 -59.40 10.18
C ILE A 735 1.70 -59.06 9.67
N GLU A 736 1.85 -58.50 8.47
CA GLU A 736 3.13 -58.10 7.89
C GLU A 736 3.82 -57.03 8.74
N MET A 737 3.07 -55.98 9.11
CA MET A 737 3.47 -54.91 10.03
C MET A 737 3.92 -55.48 11.39
N ARG A 738 3.10 -56.37 11.97
CA ARG A 738 3.36 -56.99 13.27
C ARG A 738 4.56 -57.94 13.27
N THR A 739 4.81 -58.59 12.13
CA THR A 739 5.96 -59.48 11.93
C THR A 739 7.28 -58.69 11.84
N ALA A 740 7.23 -57.46 11.34
CA ALA A 740 8.33 -56.48 11.41
C ALA A 740 8.48 -55.78 12.79
N GLY A 741 7.66 -56.13 13.78
CA GLY A 741 7.75 -55.58 15.13
C GLY A 741 7.10 -54.20 15.30
N VAL A 742 6.12 -53.86 14.46
CA VAL A 742 5.22 -52.71 14.65
C VAL A 742 3.89 -53.25 15.17
N VAL A 743 3.51 -52.91 16.39
CA VAL A 743 2.51 -53.65 17.18
C VAL A 743 1.08 -53.25 16.79
N HIS A 744 0.87 -51.96 16.48
CA HIS A 744 -0.44 -51.37 16.18
C HIS A 744 -0.37 -50.31 15.09
N HIS A 745 -1.41 -50.23 14.26
CA HIS A 745 -1.60 -49.21 13.23
C HIS A 745 -2.35 -47.99 13.76
N ARG A 746 -3.37 -48.22 14.61
CA ARG A 746 -4.23 -47.23 15.30
C ARG A 746 -5.12 -46.33 14.43
N ASP A 747 -4.76 -45.99 13.20
CA ASP A 747 -5.66 -45.27 12.26
C ASP A 747 -6.10 -46.13 11.06
N LEU A 748 -6.57 -47.35 11.34
CA LEU A 748 -7.08 -48.26 10.31
C LEU A 748 -8.56 -47.93 10.00
N LYS A 749 -8.82 -47.43 8.79
CA LYS A 749 -10.15 -47.05 8.26
C LYS A 749 -10.18 -47.22 6.73
N PRO A 750 -11.36 -47.34 6.06
CA PRO A 750 -11.42 -47.58 4.61
C PRO A 750 -10.68 -46.55 3.75
N ARG A 751 -10.68 -45.27 4.12
CA ARG A 751 -9.91 -44.23 3.41
C ARG A 751 -8.39 -44.41 3.48
N ASN A 752 -7.88 -45.13 4.48
CA ASN A 752 -6.45 -45.45 4.65
C ASN A 752 -6.09 -46.83 4.06
N ILE A 753 -6.90 -47.31 3.11
CA ILE A 753 -6.67 -48.58 2.39
C ILE A 753 -6.88 -48.28 0.91
N MET A 754 -5.87 -48.50 0.08
CA MET A 754 -5.95 -48.35 -1.37
C MET A 754 -6.25 -49.70 -2.02
N ILE A 755 -7.19 -49.74 -2.95
CA ILE A 755 -7.46 -50.90 -3.82
C ILE A 755 -6.77 -50.64 -5.15
N ALA A 756 -5.71 -51.41 -5.43
CA ALA A 756 -4.99 -51.32 -6.70
C ALA A 756 -5.88 -51.76 -7.87
N ARG A 757 -5.92 -50.99 -8.96
CA ARG A 757 -6.84 -51.16 -10.09
C ARG A 757 -6.60 -52.46 -10.88
N ASP A 758 -5.34 -52.85 -11.00
CA ASP A 758 -4.86 -53.97 -11.79
C ASP A 758 -5.08 -55.34 -11.14
N THR A 759 -5.09 -55.39 -9.81
CA THR A 759 -5.08 -56.62 -9.00
C THR A 759 -6.23 -56.71 -7.99
N SER A 760 -6.98 -55.62 -7.79
CA SER A 760 -7.93 -55.44 -6.68
C SER A 760 -7.31 -55.69 -5.29
N HIS A 761 -5.99 -55.63 -5.16
CA HIS A 761 -5.30 -55.91 -3.90
C HIS A 761 -5.37 -54.71 -2.93
N PRO A 762 -5.67 -54.93 -1.64
CA PRO A 762 -5.65 -53.90 -0.63
C PRO A 762 -4.23 -53.59 -0.15
N LEU A 763 -3.86 -52.32 -0.19
CA LEU A 763 -2.61 -51.79 0.34
C LEU A 763 -2.91 -50.85 1.50
N LEU A 764 -2.39 -51.16 2.69
CA LEU A 764 -2.44 -50.29 3.85
C LEU A 764 -1.55 -49.06 3.60
N VAL A 765 -2.11 -47.87 3.86
CA VAL A 765 -1.43 -46.57 3.78
C VAL A 765 -1.63 -45.79 5.09
N ASP A 766 -0.85 -44.73 5.29
CA ASP A 766 -0.93 -43.81 6.44
C ASP A 766 -0.63 -44.45 7.81
N PHE A 767 0.67 -44.46 8.17
CA PHE A 767 1.17 -45.02 9.42
C PHE A 767 1.45 -43.92 10.47
N GLY A 768 0.87 -42.72 10.30
CA GLY A 768 1.18 -41.51 11.10
C GLY A 768 1.11 -41.70 12.62
N VAL A 769 0.22 -42.56 13.08
CA VAL A 769 0.02 -42.87 14.51
C VAL A 769 0.39 -44.31 14.89
N ALA A 770 1.05 -45.08 14.04
CA ALA A 770 1.44 -46.46 14.33
C ALA A 770 2.52 -46.54 15.44
N THR A 771 2.64 -47.69 16.11
CA THR A 771 3.57 -47.83 17.27
C THR A 771 4.22 -49.21 17.39
N THR A 772 5.45 -49.23 17.91
CA THR A 772 6.20 -50.44 18.26
C THR A 772 6.02 -50.87 19.73
N ASN A 773 5.25 -50.13 20.53
CA ASN A 773 5.17 -50.38 21.97
C ASN A 773 4.31 -51.60 22.28
N HIS A 774 4.93 -52.61 22.91
CA HIS A 774 4.24 -53.74 23.52
C HIS A 774 3.79 -53.34 24.93
N TRP A 775 2.55 -52.89 25.12
CA TRP A 775 2.00 -52.67 26.47
C TRP A 775 1.36 -53.95 27.03
N PRO A 776 1.85 -54.51 28.16
CA PRO A 776 1.25 -55.72 28.74
C PRO A 776 0.06 -55.44 29.67
N ASN A 777 0.06 -54.29 30.36
CA ASN A 777 -0.95 -53.90 31.36
C ASN A 777 -1.06 -52.38 31.48
N ALA A 778 -1.91 -51.73 30.67
CA ALA A 778 -2.31 -50.32 30.87
C ALA A 778 -3.63 -50.01 30.15
N VAL A 779 -4.71 -49.88 30.92
CA VAL A 779 -5.94 -49.17 30.50
C VAL A 779 -5.81 -47.65 30.79
N SER A 780 -4.68 -47.22 31.35
CA SER A 780 -4.45 -45.84 31.79
C SER A 780 -4.03 -44.88 30.66
N GLU A 781 -4.90 -43.91 30.44
CA GLU A 781 -4.67 -42.53 29.96
C GLU A 781 -4.13 -42.27 28.54
N TYR A 782 -3.19 -43.04 27.99
CA TYR A 782 -2.64 -42.73 26.65
C TYR A 782 -3.38 -43.40 25.47
N ASN A 783 -4.29 -44.35 25.75
CA ASN A 783 -5.21 -44.89 24.73
C ASN A 783 -6.44 -44.00 24.49
N ARG A 784 -6.64 -42.93 25.26
CA ARG A 784 -7.75 -41.95 25.12
C ARG A 784 -7.82 -41.25 23.76
N ALA A 785 -6.89 -41.47 22.83
CA ALA A 785 -6.78 -40.71 21.58
C ALA A 785 -7.12 -41.49 20.29
N PHE A 786 -6.87 -42.81 20.20
CA PHE A 786 -6.82 -43.53 18.90
C PHE A 786 -7.38 -44.97 18.86
N GLY A 787 -8.28 -45.35 19.77
CA GLY A 787 -9.13 -46.56 19.61
C GLY A 787 -8.51 -47.92 19.99
N THR A 788 -9.38 -48.93 20.14
CA THR A 788 -9.14 -50.06 21.06
C THR A 788 -8.26 -51.21 20.56
N HIS A 789 -8.16 -51.47 19.25
CA HIS A 789 -7.07 -52.18 18.54
C HIS A 789 -7.45 -52.54 17.08
N ASP A 790 -6.47 -52.81 16.23
CA ASP A 790 -6.66 -52.94 14.77
C ASP A 790 -7.64 -54.05 14.33
N LEU A 791 -7.74 -55.18 15.06
CA LEU A 791 -8.74 -56.22 14.74
C LEU A 791 -10.19 -55.73 14.91
N VAL A 792 -10.47 -54.80 15.83
CA VAL A 792 -11.80 -54.20 16.00
C VAL A 792 -12.09 -53.22 14.86
N ALA A 793 -11.07 -52.53 14.36
CA ALA A 793 -11.19 -51.71 13.15
C ALA A 793 -11.46 -52.57 11.90
N LEU A 794 -10.78 -53.71 11.75
CA LEU A 794 -11.07 -54.69 10.69
C LEU A 794 -12.53 -55.18 10.75
N ALA A 795 -13.09 -55.43 11.94
CA ALA A 795 -14.50 -55.80 12.09
C ALA A 795 -15.46 -54.74 11.52
N GLN A 796 -15.17 -53.46 11.75
CA GLN A 796 -15.96 -52.33 11.23
C GLN A 796 -15.81 -52.18 9.71
N ILE A 797 -14.61 -52.40 9.18
CA ILE A 797 -14.36 -52.36 7.72
C ILE A 797 -15.11 -53.49 7.01
N LEU A 798 -15.07 -54.72 7.55
CA LEU A 798 -15.83 -55.86 7.03
C LEU A 798 -17.34 -55.61 7.06
N TYR A 799 -17.86 -55.01 8.14
CA TYR A 799 -19.26 -54.61 8.24
C TYR A 799 -19.60 -53.58 7.15
N PHE A 800 -18.84 -52.49 7.05
CA PHE A 800 -19.03 -51.44 6.04
C PHE A 800 -18.96 -51.98 4.60
N MET A 801 -18.01 -52.87 4.29
CA MET A 801 -17.94 -53.54 2.98
C MET A 801 -19.19 -54.38 2.66
N SER A 802 -19.89 -54.89 3.68
CA SER A 802 -21.07 -55.74 3.53
C SER A 802 -22.39 -54.98 3.52
N THR A 803 -22.48 -53.84 4.21
CA THR A 803 -23.74 -53.11 4.46
C THR A 803 -23.73 -51.66 3.96
N LYS A 804 -22.56 -51.09 3.68
CA LYS A 804 -22.30 -49.65 3.48
C LYS A 804 -22.63 -48.77 4.71
N GLU A 805 -22.93 -49.38 5.86
CA GLU A 805 -23.27 -48.72 7.12
C GLU A 805 -22.08 -48.69 8.11
N HIS A 806 -22.21 -47.86 9.15
CA HIS A 806 -21.37 -47.93 10.35
C HIS A 806 -21.87 -48.98 11.36
N LEU A 807 -20.94 -49.69 11.99
CA LEU A 807 -21.25 -50.59 13.10
C LEU A 807 -21.58 -49.80 14.39
N PHE A 808 -20.65 -48.96 14.86
CA PHE A 808 -20.74 -48.17 16.10
C PHE A 808 -21.21 -46.72 15.85
N SER A 809 -22.34 -46.55 15.16
CA SER A 809 -23.07 -45.28 15.17
C SER A 809 -24.56 -45.48 14.86
N GLN A 810 -25.36 -44.48 15.24
CA GLN A 810 -26.75 -44.32 14.77
C GLN A 810 -26.83 -43.61 13.39
N SER A 811 -25.75 -42.96 12.94
CA SER A 811 -25.65 -42.31 11.62
C SER A 811 -25.45 -43.32 10.48
N THR A 812 -26.05 -43.05 9.32
CA THR A 812 -26.15 -43.96 8.17
C THR A 812 -24.95 -43.97 7.22
N SER A 813 -23.94 -43.10 7.39
CA SER A 813 -22.87 -42.97 6.38
C SER A 813 -21.48 -42.71 6.95
N MET A 814 -20.52 -43.57 6.57
CA MET A 814 -19.09 -43.39 6.85
C MET A 814 -18.48 -42.22 6.08
N VAL A 815 -19.11 -41.79 4.98
CA VAL A 815 -18.71 -40.66 4.13
C VAL A 815 -18.74 -39.33 4.86
N LEU A 816 -19.61 -39.17 5.87
CA LEU A 816 -19.78 -37.91 6.63
C LEU A 816 -18.81 -37.80 7.82
N SER A 817 -18.04 -38.84 8.12
CA SER A 817 -17.15 -38.88 9.30
C SER A 817 -15.93 -37.94 9.23
N THR A 818 -15.72 -37.23 8.11
CA THR A 818 -14.64 -36.26 7.95
C THR A 818 -14.83 -34.96 8.75
N GLY A 819 -16.04 -34.69 9.26
CA GLY A 819 -16.37 -33.43 9.96
C GLY A 819 -16.33 -33.46 11.49
N GLY A 820 -16.36 -34.64 12.13
CA GLY A 820 -16.58 -34.76 13.57
C GLY A 820 -15.76 -35.88 14.23
N LYS A 821 -14.52 -35.58 14.65
CA LYS A 821 -13.60 -36.54 15.32
C LYS A 821 -14.01 -36.97 16.74
N VAL A 822 -15.18 -36.54 17.24
CA VAL A 822 -15.62 -36.68 18.63
C VAL A 822 -16.59 -37.86 18.78
N ASP A 823 -17.75 -37.79 18.13
CA ASP A 823 -18.92 -38.65 18.39
C ASP A 823 -18.65 -40.18 18.23
N ILE A 824 -18.06 -40.61 17.09
CA ILE A 824 -17.75 -42.04 16.84
C ILE A 824 -16.63 -42.56 17.75
N ARG A 825 -15.73 -41.69 18.20
CA ARG A 825 -14.67 -42.06 19.14
C ARG A 825 -15.24 -42.25 20.53
N ASP A 826 -16.12 -41.36 20.96
CA ASP A 826 -16.79 -41.44 22.26
C ASP A 826 -17.73 -42.66 22.34
N GLU A 827 -18.49 -42.99 21.28
CA GLU A 827 -19.32 -44.22 21.26
C GLU A 827 -18.45 -45.49 21.34
N ARG A 828 -17.30 -45.54 20.63
CA ARG A 828 -16.34 -46.64 20.75
C ARG A 828 -15.77 -46.75 22.17
N GLU A 829 -15.29 -45.65 22.75
CA GLU A 829 -14.75 -45.65 24.11
C GLU A 829 -15.82 -46.07 25.13
N TRP A 830 -17.06 -45.61 24.96
CA TRP A 830 -18.21 -46.02 25.76
C TRP A 830 -18.48 -47.53 25.66
N VAL A 831 -18.49 -48.13 24.46
CA VAL A 831 -18.66 -49.60 24.32
C VAL A 831 -17.54 -50.37 25.03
N TYR A 832 -16.30 -49.91 24.93
CA TYR A 832 -15.14 -50.63 25.45
C TYR A 832 -14.82 -50.38 26.93
N GLN A 833 -15.48 -49.42 27.58
CA GLN A 833 -15.50 -49.30 29.05
C GLN A 833 -16.24 -50.47 29.73
N ASP A 834 -17.30 -50.99 29.11
CA ASP A 834 -18.03 -52.18 29.58
C ASP A 834 -18.42 -53.09 28.41
N PRO A 835 -17.45 -53.86 27.86
CA PRO A 835 -17.68 -54.71 26.71
C PRO A 835 -18.72 -55.80 26.97
N SER A 836 -18.81 -56.28 28.21
CA SER A 836 -19.67 -57.39 28.62
C SER A 836 -21.15 -57.05 28.44
N ASN A 837 -21.56 -55.83 28.80
CA ASN A 837 -22.94 -55.36 28.65
C ASN A 837 -23.17 -54.65 27.30
N ARG A 838 -22.22 -53.84 26.83
CA ARG A 838 -22.45 -52.90 25.70
C ARG A 838 -22.18 -53.50 24.32
N LEU A 839 -21.36 -54.54 24.19
CA LEU A 839 -21.03 -55.12 22.88
C LEU A 839 -22.17 -56.00 22.31
N ALA A 840 -23.07 -56.49 23.16
CA ALA A 840 -24.17 -57.39 22.79
C ALA A 840 -25.10 -56.81 21.70
N GLN A 841 -25.49 -55.53 21.83
CA GLN A 841 -26.37 -54.87 20.86
C GLN A 841 -25.75 -54.77 19.45
N TYR A 842 -24.43 -54.58 19.37
CA TYR A 842 -23.71 -54.53 18.08
C TYR A 842 -23.50 -55.92 17.49
N MET A 843 -23.33 -56.97 18.31
CA MET A 843 -23.37 -58.35 17.81
C MET A 843 -24.75 -58.69 17.22
N GLN A 844 -25.84 -58.21 17.83
CA GLN A 844 -27.18 -58.34 17.26
C GLN A 844 -27.32 -57.56 15.95
N LYS A 845 -26.84 -56.31 15.87
CA LYS A 845 -26.80 -55.51 14.63
C LYS A 845 -26.05 -56.25 13.50
N VAL A 846 -24.91 -56.86 13.80
CA VAL A 846 -24.13 -57.69 12.85
C VAL A 846 -24.92 -58.93 12.39
N ASN A 847 -25.62 -59.61 13.30
CA ASN A 847 -26.46 -60.76 12.97
C ASN A 847 -27.67 -60.39 12.08
N SER A 848 -28.24 -59.20 12.25
CA SER A 848 -29.36 -58.72 11.45
C SER A 848 -28.96 -58.20 10.08
N ASN A 849 -27.89 -57.39 9.99
CA ASN A 849 -27.61 -56.59 8.79
C ASN A 849 -26.59 -57.24 7.83
N VAL A 850 -25.70 -58.12 8.32
CA VAL A 850 -24.70 -58.79 7.46
C VAL A 850 -25.28 -60.06 6.85
N GLN A 851 -25.54 -60.04 5.54
CA GLN A 851 -26.11 -61.17 4.79
C GLN A 851 -25.21 -62.41 4.80
N TYR A 852 -23.91 -62.21 4.58
CA TYR A 852 -22.92 -63.28 4.44
C TYR A 852 -22.55 -63.93 5.78
N SER A 853 -22.88 -65.21 5.94
CA SER A 853 -22.69 -65.93 7.21
C SER A 853 -21.21 -66.12 7.57
N SER A 854 -20.34 -66.29 6.57
CA SER A 854 -18.89 -66.39 6.80
C SER A 854 -18.31 -65.09 7.36
N VAL A 855 -18.62 -63.97 6.72
CA VAL A 855 -18.20 -62.61 7.10
C VAL A 855 -18.73 -62.25 8.49
N ARG A 856 -20.00 -62.58 8.77
CA ARG A 856 -20.63 -62.38 10.09
C ARG A 856 -19.85 -63.06 11.21
N VAL A 857 -19.44 -64.32 11.03
CA VAL A 857 -18.61 -65.05 12.00
C VAL A 857 -17.26 -64.36 12.21
N ILE A 858 -16.61 -63.92 11.13
CA ILE A 858 -15.33 -63.21 11.20
C ILE A 858 -15.48 -61.88 11.97
N ILE A 859 -16.47 -61.06 11.64
CA ILE A 859 -16.75 -59.79 12.34
C ILE A 859 -16.91 -60.03 13.85
N ILE A 860 -17.75 -60.99 14.26
CA ILE A 860 -17.98 -61.29 15.69
C ILE A 860 -16.70 -61.79 16.38
N LYS A 861 -15.86 -62.59 15.70
CA LYS A 861 -14.58 -63.03 16.25
C LYS A 861 -13.55 -61.91 16.33
N CYS A 862 -13.58 -60.93 15.44
CA CYS A 862 -12.75 -59.73 15.47
C CYS A 862 -13.18 -58.76 16.59
N LEU A 863 -14.48 -58.58 16.83
CA LEU A 863 -15.01 -57.75 17.94
C LEU A 863 -14.65 -58.31 19.33
N ASN A 864 -14.60 -59.63 19.47
CA ASN A 864 -14.17 -60.34 20.67
C ASN A 864 -12.67 -60.72 20.68
N ALA A 865 -11.89 -60.18 19.73
CA ALA A 865 -10.47 -60.48 19.66
C ALA A 865 -9.69 -59.80 20.79
N ARG A 866 -8.52 -60.34 21.10
CA ARG A 866 -7.48 -59.62 21.85
C ARG A 866 -6.38 -59.19 20.87
N PRO A 867 -5.53 -58.18 21.20
CA PRO A 867 -4.41 -57.70 20.38
C PRO A 867 -3.40 -58.74 19.82
N TYR A 868 -3.47 -60.00 20.24
CA TYR A 868 -2.62 -61.09 19.76
C TYR A 868 -3.37 -62.18 18.97
N HIS A 869 -4.69 -62.07 18.76
CA HIS A 869 -5.50 -63.08 18.08
C HIS A 869 -5.39 -63.07 16.54
N PHE A 870 -4.55 -62.23 15.93
CA PHE A 870 -4.37 -62.10 14.47
C PHE A 870 -4.25 -63.45 13.73
N ARG A 871 -3.38 -64.36 14.19
CA ARG A 871 -3.22 -65.70 13.59
C ARG A 871 -4.45 -66.60 13.73
N ARG A 872 -5.29 -66.38 14.75
CA ARG A 872 -6.56 -67.11 14.94
C ARG A 872 -7.63 -66.61 13.98
N VAL A 873 -7.70 -65.29 13.75
CA VAL A 873 -8.59 -64.66 12.77
C VAL A 873 -8.18 -65.05 11.33
N SER A 874 -6.89 -65.06 11.02
CA SER A 874 -6.38 -65.42 9.68
C SER A 874 -6.79 -66.83 9.22
N ARG A 875 -6.90 -67.79 10.14
CA ARG A 875 -7.44 -69.12 9.83
C ARG A 875 -8.91 -69.08 9.41
N LEU A 876 -9.71 -68.14 9.93
CA LEU A 876 -11.13 -68.02 9.57
C LEU A 876 -11.28 -67.59 8.09
N PHE A 877 -10.45 -66.68 7.60
CA PHE A 877 -10.31 -66.30 6.18
C PHE A 877 -9.63 -67.36 5.29
N THR A 878 -9.36 -68.54 5.83
CA THR A 878 -8.82 -69.70 5.08
C THR A 878 -9.78 -70.90 5.15
N SER A 879 -10.73 -70.89 6.09
CA SER A 879 -11.82 -71.88 6.22
C SER A 879 -13.16 -71.39 5.67
N ALA A 880 -13.29 -70.07 5.50
CA ALA A 880 -14.29 -69.41 4.68
C ALA A 880 -13.68 -69.11 3.31
#